data_AF-A0A8C4Q0Q4-F1
#
_entry.id   AF-A0A8C4Q0Q4-F1
#
_cell.length_a   1.000
_cell.length_b   1.000
_cell.length_c   1.000
_cell.angle_alpha   90.00
_cell.angle_beta   90.00
_cell.angle_gamma   90.00
#
_symmetry.space_group_name_H-M   'P 1'
#
loop_
_entity.id
_entity.type
_entity.pdbx_description
1 polymer ?
#
loop_
_entity_poly.entity_id
_entity_poly.type
_entity_poly.pdbx_seq_one_letter_code
_entity_poly.pdbx_strand_id
1 'polypeptide(L)'
;MQCAISSNEALKELPPKDWTMGRTQILVYNQLLVKSKIQDHHSLPLICSSFLPPVEPTSSLCSISLFSPGLRLWLFTTTSDDFPWACLHVTAVAMNLCEENRPPEEERRLRANDREYNEKFQYAHNRIKTSKYNVVTFLPVNLFEQFQRVANAYFLFLLILQLIPQISSLSWFTTIVPLVLVLTITAVKDASDDLFRHRSDNQVNNRQSQVLINSKVQKEKWMNVRVGDIIKMEDNQFVAADLLLLSSSEPHGLCYIETAELDGETNLKARQALPITSELGDNIGLLAQFNGDIVCEPPNNKLDRFAGSLHWNGDSLPLDNESMLLRGCILRNTDWCFGLVLFAGPDTKLMQNSGRTKFKRTSIDRLMNTLVLWIFGFLVCMGSILGLGNAVWESITGYYFQVYMPWEKSVDSAVFSGFLTFWSYIIILNTVVPISLYVSVEVIRLGHSYFINWDRKMYYAKRDTPAEARTTTLNEELGQIEYIFSDKTGTLTQNIMTFNKCSINCRIYGEVFDVNGHKIESNEKLVPVDFSTNLLADAGFLFYDYSLLEVVRRGDRSVHEFFRVLSLCHTVMIEDKAKGELQYQAQSPDEGALVTAARNFGFVFQSRTPETISVQELGETCTYRLLAILDFNNYRKRMSVIVRNAEGKLKLYCKGADSVIFERLHPCCQHMMNITGDHLSEFATEGLRTLCLATRDLDDEMVSEWLLRLRKVGMVLEGREAELAAVYNEIEQDMILLGATAIEDKLQEAVPETIAKLAMANIKLWVLTGDKQETAVNIGYSCNMLTDDMSEVFVVSGSSAQDVREELRHAKQRILGCGKGTGNGFLYTATKDLVKDPGMMTSMLGALGGGRIRDRDQWSQPGSRTGGRLGAGFSGGGMSLQGCDLLQSDAATEGPGGGAGEDLQESSDPGHRGWCKRCQHDKDIPHRCWHQRAGGYAGGAGQ
;
A
#
# COMPACT_ATOMS: atom_id res chain seq x y z
N MET A 1 -63.23 -16.71 33.37
CA MET A 1 -64.32 -16.28 34.28
C MET A 1 -64.25 -14.77 34.33
N GLN A 2 -65.31 -14.09 33.84
CA GLN A 2 -65.56 -12.63 33.80
C GLN A 2 -64.53 -11.76 33.02
N CYS A 3 -64.82 -11.32 31.80
CA CYS A 3 -65.71 -10.20 31.39
C CYS A 3 -65.30 -8.84 31.97
N ALA A 4 -64.90 -7.89 31.10
CA ALA A 4 -65.75 -6.77 30.66
C ALA A 4 -65.00 -5.44 30.41
N ILE A 5 -65.14 -4.92 29.18
CA ILE A 5 -65.64 -3.57 28.83
C ILE A 5 -64.78 -2.35 29.26
N SER A 6 -64.18 -1.66 28.28
CA SER A 6 -64.71 -0.44 27.62
C SER A 6 -63.73 0.00 26.50
N SER A 7 -64.07 -0.04 25.20
CA SER A 7 -64.88 0.88 24.37
C SER A 7 -64.30 2.30 24.35
N ASN A 8 -63.71 2.72 23.21
CA ASN A 8 -64.33 3.53 22.14
C ASN A 8 -63.68 4.93 22.21
N GLU A 9 -63.44 5.74 21.19
CA GLU A 9 -63.87 5.94 19.79
C GLU A 9 -63.10 7.23 19.36
N ALA A 10 -62.83 7.64 18.12
CA ALA A 10 -63.11 7.18 16.78
C ALA A 10 -62.50 8.18 15.75
N LEU A 11 -62.61 7.80 14.47
CA LEU A 11 -62.79 8.65 13.26
C LEU A 11 -61.53 9.40 12.79
N LYS A 12 -61.17 9.54 11.51
CA LYS A 12 -61.65 9.20 10.14
C LYS A 12 -60.56 9.86 9.24
N GLU A 13 -60.13 9.44 8.05
CA GLU A 13 -60.83 9.10 6.81
C GLU A 13 -59.80 8.55 5.80
N LEU A 14 -60.25 7.60 4.97
CA LEU A 14 -59.69 7.06 3.73
C LEU A 14 -59.91 8.06 2.55
N PRO A 15 -59.41 7.91 1.28
CA PRO A 15 -59.45 6.67 0.49
C PRO A 15 -58.35 6.56 -0.64
N PRO A 16 -58.52 5.82 -1.77
CA PRO A 16 -57.73 4.59 -2.02
C PRO A 16 -57.03 4.49 -3.41
N LYS A 17 -56.16 3.46 -3.53
CA LYS A 17 -55.79 2.59 -4.69
C LYS A 17 -55.72 3.17 -6.13
N ASP A 18 -54.61 2.90 -6.82
CA ASP A 18 -54.60 1.99 -7.98
C ASP A 18 -53.20 1.48 -8.39
N TRP A 19 -53.18 0.24 -8.87
CA TRP A 19 -52.01 -0.53 -9.31
C TRP A 19 -51.62 -0.22 -10.76
N THR A 20 -50.32 -0.26 -11.10
CA THR A 20 -49.84 -0.87 -12.37
C THR A 20 -48.33 -1.14 -12.36
N MET A 21 -47.96 -2.18 -13.11
CA MET A 21 -46.66 -2.86 -13.27
C MET A 21 -45.43 -2.00 -13.59
N GLY A 22 -44.24 -2.51 -13.21
CA GLY A 22 -42.98 -2.22 -13.89
C GLY A 22 -41.74 -2.69 -13.12
N ARG A 23 -41.08 -3.74 -13.60
CA ARG A 23 -39.90 -4.37 -13.00
C ARG A 23 -38.71 -3.41 -12.79
N THR A 24 -37.80 -3.86 -11.91
CA THR A 24 -36.32 -3.67 -11.87
C THR A 24 -35.79 -2.67 -10.83
N GLN A 25 -35.32 -3.18 -9.68
CA GLN A 25 -34.22 -2.66 -8.82
C GLN A 25 -34.13 -3.58 -7.59
N ILE A 26 -33.11 -4.44 -7.47
CA ILE A 26 -31.84 -4.19 -6.77
C ILE A 26 -32.06 -3.39 -5.46
N LEU A 27 -32.17 -4.12 -4.35
CA LEU A 27 -32.13 -3.56 -3.01
C LEU A 27 -30.98 -4.20 -2.24
N VAL A 28 -29.93 -3.40 -2.12
CA VAL A 28 -28.91 -3.45 -1.08
C VAL A 28 -29.60 -3.19 0.26
N TYR A 29 -29.45 -4.09 1.23
CA TYR A 29 -29.67 -3.75 2.64
C TYR A 29 -28.49 -4.27 3.45
N ASN A 30 -27.65 -3.31 3.85
CA ASN A 30 -26.60 -3.51 4.82
C ASN A 30 -27.13 -3.10 6.19
N GLN A 31 -26.69 -3.85 7.20
CA GLN A 31 -26.96 -3.69 8.62
C GLN A 31 -26.62 -2.29 9.13
N LEU A 32 -27.42 -1.77 10.07
CA LEU A 32 -26.97 -1.01 11.24
C LEU A 32 -28.16 -0.60 12.13
N LEU A 33 -28.01 -0.88 13.43
CA LEU A 33 -28.53 -0.22 14.65
C LEU A 33 -28.95 -1.31 15.64
N VAL A 34 -28.29 -1.57 16.79
CA VAL A 34 -27.66 -0.79 17.87
C VAL A 34 -28.27 -1.31 19.17
N LYS A 35 -27.38 -1.51 20.15
CA LYS A 35 -27.61 -1.83 21.55
C LYS A 35 -28.77 -1.02 22.19
N SER A 36 -29.70 -1.70 22.87
CA SER A 36 -30.13 -1.31 24.23
C SER A 36 -30.91 -2.44 24.91
N LYS A 37 -30.37 -3.00 26.00
CA LYS A 37 -31.02 -3.14 27.32
C LYS A 37 -30.22 -4.09 28.21
N ILE A 38 -29.79 -3.52 29.33
CA ILE A 38 -29.33 -4.16 30.56
C ILE A 38 -30.56 -4.40 31.45
N GLN A 39 -30.40 -5.33 32.42
CA GLN A 39 -31.28 -5.70 33.55
C GLN A 39 -32.47 -6.62 33.19
N ASP A 40 -32.69 -7.79 33.83
CA ASP A 40 -32.44 -8.14 35.22
C ASP A 40 -32.52 -9.66 35.51
N HIS A 41 -31.87 -10.05 36.62
CA HIS A 41 -32.11 -11.16 37.57
C HIS A 41 -31.71 -12.63 37.29
N HIS A 42 -30.62 -13.03 37.97
CA HIS A 42 -30.55 -13.98 39.12
C HIS A 42 -31.41 -15.26 39.12
N SER A 43 -30.74 -16.43 39.25
CA SER A 43 -30.75 -17.34 40.44
C SER A 43 -30.64 -18.86 40.11
N LEU A 44 -29.48 -19.47 40.48
CA LEU A 44 -29.22 -20.79 41.14
C LEU A 44 -29.88 -22.11 40.64
N PRO A 45 -29.39 -23.33 41.01
CA PRO A 45 -28.06 -23.77 41.47
C PRO A 45 -27.52 -25.07 40.82
N LEU A 46 -26.26 -25.41 41.18
CA LEU A 46 -25.58 -26.70 41.01
C LEU A 46 -26.33 -27.90 41.63
N ILE A 47 -26.26 -29.07 40.96
CA ILE A 47 -26.21 -30.40 41.62
C ILE A 47 -25.24 -31.32 40.85
N CYS A 48 -24.20 -31.78 41.56
CA CYS A 48 -23.36 -32.92 41.23
C CYS A 48 -23.93 -34.18 41.91
N SER A 49 -23.92 -35.35 41.26
CA SER A 49 -23.54 -36.64 41.87
C SER A 49 -23.72 -37.85 40.92
N SER A 50 -22.59 -38.56 40.74
CA SER A 50 -22.39 -40.03 40.71
C SER A 50 -23.30 -40.95 39.88
N PHE A 51 -22.71 -41.80 39.01
CA PHE A 51 -22.62 -43.27 39.18
C PHE A 51 -21.77 -43.92 38.06
N LEU A 52 -20.85 -44.80 38.46
CA LEU A 52 -20.08 -45.81 37.71
C LEU A 52 -20.26 -47.14 38.50
N PRO A 53 -19.96 -48.38 38.04
CA PRO A 53 -19.46 -48.93 36.76
C PRO A 53 -20.20 -50.28 36.38
N PRO A 54 -19.59 -51.37 35.84
CA PRO A 54 -18.67 -51.62 34.69
C PRO A 54 -19.34 -52.55 33.62
N VAL A 55 -18.67 -52.91 32.51
CA VAL A 55 -18.64 -54.28 31.89
C VAL A 55 -17.76 -54.28 30.61
N GLU A 56 -16.97 -55.34 30.50
CA GLU A 56 -15.92 -55.70 29.52
C GLU A 56 -16.47 -56.31 28.19
N PRO A 57 -15.63 -56.69 27.21
CA PRO A 57 -15.89 -56.57 25.77
C PRO A 57 -16.45 -57.84 25.12
N THR A 58 -17.23 -57.70 24.03
CA THR A 58 -17.44 -58.80 23.08
C THR A 58 -17.52 -58.33 21.63
N SER A 59 -16.80 -59.07 20.79
CA SER A 59 -16.75 -59.01 19.34
C SER A 59 -18.01 -59.58 18.68
N SER A 60 -18.56 -58.91 17.68
CA SER A 60 -19.27 -59.58 16.57
C SER A 60 -19.47 -58.64 15.39
N LEU A 61 -18.92 -59.05 14.24
CA LEU A 61 -19.26 -58.58 12.91
C LEU A 61 -20.77 -58.65 12.67
N CYS A 62 -21.36 -57.59 12.11
CA CYS A 62 -22.66 -57.70 11.46
C CYS A 62 -22.72 -56.82 10.20
N SER A 63 -22.84 -57.51 9.08
CA SER A 63 -23.01 -57.05 7.71
C SER A 63 -24.32 -56.26 7.51
N ILE A 64 -24.25 -55.07 6.92
CA ILE A 64 -25.43 -54.29 6.50
C ILE A 64 -25.61 -54.44 4.99
N SER A 65 -26.73 -55.07 4.63
CA SER A 65 -27.27 -55.23 3.29
C SER A 65 -27.86 -53.90 2.77
N LEU A 66 -27.35 -53.42 1.63
CA LEU A 66 -27.97 -52.40 0.79
C LEU A 66 -29.04 -53.06 -0.09
N PHE A 67 -30.29 -52.61 -0.03
CA PHE A 67 -31.21 -52.43 -1.17
C PHE A 67 -32.64 -52.12 -0.68
N SER A 68 -33.08 -50.86 -0.81
CA SER A 68 -34.44 -50.54 -1.30
C SER A 68 -34.59 -49.07 -1.71
N PRO A 69 -35.48 -48.76 -2.67
CA PRO A 69 -35.35 -47.61 -3.57
C PRO A 69 -36.24 -46.43 -3.18
N GLY A 70 -35.77 -45.21 -3.46
CA GLY A 70 -36.53 -43.98 -3.28
C GLY A 70 -35.83 -42.77 -3.87
N LEU A 71 -35.51 -42.81 -5.17
CA LEU A 71 -34.90 -41.68 -5.87
C LEU A 71 -36.00 -40.72 -6.37
N ARG A 72 -36.15 -39.56 -5.72
CA ARG A 72 -36.83 -38.40 -6.32
C ARG A 72 -35.81 -37.60 -7.11
N LEU A 73 -36.04 -37.55 -8.43
CA LEU A 73 -35.29 -36.76 -9.40
C LEU A 73 -35.48 -35.26 -9.10
N TRP A 74 -34.42 -34.56 -8.68
CA TRP A 74 -34.39 -33.09 -8.70
C TRP A 74 -33.72 -32.63 -10.00
N LEU A 75 -34.53 -32.00 -10.86
CA LEU A 75 -34.09 -31.35 -12.09
C LEU A 75 -33.16 -30.16 -11.78
N PHE A 76 -32.00 -30.14 -12.42
CA PHE A 76 -31.01 -29.07 -12.39
C PHE A 76 -31.51 -27.85 -13.18
N THR A 77 -32.01 -26.83 -12.50
CA THR A 77 -32.09 -25.46 -13.04
C THR A 77 -31.94 -24.42 -11.93
N THR A 78 -30.72 -24.13 -11.48
CA THR A 78 -30.39 -22.85 -10.81
C THR A 78 -28.91 -22.54 -10.92
N THR A 79 -28.61 -21.47 -11.65
CA THR A 79 -27.33 -20.74 -11.67
C THR A 79 -27.22 -19.87 -10.41
N SER A 80 -26.59 -20.38 -9.36
CA SER A 80 -26.16 -19.59 -8.20
C SER A 80 -25.08 -20.36 -7.42
N ASP A 81 -23.97 -19.69 -7.15
CA ASP A 81 -22.68 -20.23 -6.67
C ASP A 81 -22.64 -20.84 -5.25
N ASP A 82 -23.78 -21.21 -4.64
CA ASP A 82 -23.81 -21.76 -3.29
C ASP A 82 -24.53 -23.12 -3.25
N PHE A 83 -23.75 -24.21 -3.31
CA PHE A 83 -24.22 -25.57 -3.02
C PHE A 83 -23.94 -25.92 -1.54
N PRO A 84 -24.90 -26.47 -0.78
CA PRO A 84 -24.72 -26.76 0.64
C PRO A 84 -24.10 -28.15 0.85
N TRP A 85 -22.78 -28.20 1.09
CA TRP A 85 -22.10 -29.40 1.59
C TRP A 85 -22.07 -29.40 3.12
N ALA A 86 -23.24 -29.51 3.75
CA ALA A 86 -23.43 -29.36 5.20
C ALA A 86 -23.19 -30.64 6.04
N CYS A 87 -22.47 -31.66 5.56
CA CYS A 87 -22.29 -32.90 6.34
C CYS A 87 -20.86 -33.41 6.52
N LEU A 88 -19.83 -32.70 6.04
CA LEU A 88 -18.44 -33.00 6.39
C LEU A 88 -17.63 -31.78 6.85
N HIS A 89 -18.32 -30.72 7.28
CA HIS A 89 -17.69 -29.57 7.93
C HIS A 89 -17.28 -29.85 9.39
N VAL A 90 -17.68 -30.97 9.98
CA VAL A 90 -17.56 -31.20 11.43
C VAL A 90 -16.12 -31.43 11.89
N THR A 91 -15.22 -31.94 11.06
CA THR A 91 -13.82 -32.20 11.46
C THR A 91 -12.86 -31.04 11.19
N ALA A 92 -13.10 -30.22 10.16
CA ALA A 92 -12.31 -29.02 9.90
C ALA A 92 -12.75 -27.82 10.77
N VAL A 93 -14.05 -27.74 11.10
CA VAL A 93 -14.59 -26.71 12.00
C VAL A 93 -14.20 -26.99 13.45
N ALA A 94 -14.02 -28.26 13.85
CA ALA A 94 -13.55 -28.60 15.21
C ALA A 94 -12.12 -28.11 15.51
N MET A 95 -11.24 -27.99 14.50
CA MET A 95 -9.90 -27.42 14.70
C MET A 95 -9.90 -25.88 14.71
N ASN A 96 -10.80 -25.23 13.95
CA ASN A 96 -10.91 -23.76 13.92
C ASN A 96 -11.75 -23.18 15.08
N LEU A 97 -12.67 -23.95 15.67
CA LEU A 97 -13.46 -23.53 16.84
C LEU A 97 -12.62 -23.41 18.13
N CYS A 98 -11.38 -23.90 18.16
CA CYS A 98 -10.53 -23.75 19.34
C CYS A 98 -9.82 -22.39 19.44
N GLU A 99 -9.73 -21.59 18.36
CA GLU A 99 -9.15 -20.24 18.41
C GLU A 99 -10.19 -19.13 18.69
N GLU A 100 -11.48 -19.38 18.46
CA GLU A 100 -12.53 -18.35 18.49
C GLU A 100 -13.25 -18.19 19.85
N ASN A 101 -12.84 -18.92 20.90
CA ASN A 101 -13.51 -18.91 22.21
C ASN A 101 -12.86 -17.99 23.26
N ARG A 102 -12.06 -17.00 22.85
CA ARG A 102 -11.53 -16.00 23.79
C ARG A 102 -12.53 -14.84 23.93
N PRO A 103 -12.96 -14.46 25.15
CA PRO A 103 -13.74 -13.24 25.33
C PRO A 103 -12.92 -12.05 24.78
N PRO A 104 -13.57 -11.03 24.19
CA PRO A 104 -12.87 -9.86 23.68
C PRO A 104 -12.08 -9.20 24.81
N GLU A 105 -10.77 -9.04 24.62
CA GLU A 105 -9.87 -8.37 25.56
C GLU A 105 -10.27 -6.88 25.61
N GLU A 106 -10.79 -6.41 26.74
CA GLU A 106 -11.13 -4.98 26.92
C GLU A 106 -9.88 -4.14 27.25
N GLU A 107 -8.94 -4.71 27.98
CA GLU A 107 -7.67 -4.12 28.39
C GLU A 107 -6.59 -5.20 28.52
N ARG A 108 -5.35 -4.87 28.16
CA ARG A 108 -4.19 -5.76 28.29
C ARG A 108 -3.38 -5.37 29.53
N ARG A 109 -3.08 -6.36 30.38
CA ARG A 109 -2.34 -6.16 31.63
C ARG A 109 -1.14 -7.08 31.71
N LEU A 110 0.06 -6.52 31.82
CA LEU A 110 1.29 -7.30 31.92
C LEU A 110 2.24 -6.71 32.96
N ARG A 111 3.05 -7.58 33.54
CA ARG A 111 4.09 -7.21 34.51
C ARG A 111 5.47 -7.48 33.92
N ALA A 112 6.38 -6.53 34.09
CA ALA A 112 7.76 -6.68 33.61
C ALA A 112 8.50 -7.78 34.37
N ASN A 113 9.30 -8.59 33.66
CA ASN A 113 10.11 -9.70 34.19
C ASN A 113 9.34 -10.81 34.95
N ASP A 114 8.00 -10.84 34.90
CA ASP A 114 7.17 -11.84 35.58
C ASP A 114 6.42 -12.72 34.58
N ARG A 115 7.11 -13.77 34.09
CA ARG A 115 6.53 -14.73 33.14
C ARG A 115 5.36 -15.51 33.73
N GLU A 116 5.40 -15.87 35.01
CA GLU A 116 4.35 -16.65 35.67
C GLU A 116 3.04 -15.87 35.78
N TYR A 117 3.12 -14.56 36.07
CA TYR A 117 1.96 -13.68 36.04
C TYR A 117 1.39 -13.54 34.64
N ASN A 118 2.23 -13.26 33.64
CA ASN A 118 1.79 -13.03 32.26
C ASN A 118 1.22 -14.29 31.58
N GLU A 119 1.68 -15.48 31.96
CA GLU A 119 1.15 -16.76 31.44
C GLU A 119 -0.33 -16.99 31.79
N LYS A 120 -0.84 -16.37 32.87
CA LYS A 120 -2.25 -16.49 33.29
C LYS A 120 -3.23 -15.96 32.24
N PHE A 121 -2.80 -14.99 31.44
CA PHE A 121 -3.62 -14.36 30.40
C PHE A 121 -3.54 -15.09 29.04
N GLN A 122 -2.69 -16.11 28.90
CA GLN A 122 -2.53 -16.91 27.68
C GLN A 122 -2.28 -16.08 26.41
N TYR A 123 -1.41 -15.06 26.51
CA TYR A 123 -1.00 -14.23 25.38
C TYR A 123 -0.40 -15.05 24.23
N ALA A 124 -0.48 -14.51 23.01
CA ALA A 124 0.05 -15.17 21.84
C ALA A 124 1.59 -15.33 21.92
N HIS A 125 2.10 -16.45 21.41
CA HIS A 125 3.54 -16.67 21.28
C HIS A 125 4.12 -15.88 20.11
N ASN A 126 5.41 -15.53 20.18
CA ASN A 126 6.06 -14.72 19.13
C ASN A 126 6.38 -15.48 17.82
N ARG A 127 5.88 -16.72 17.67
CA ARG A 127 6.08 -17.55 16.48
C ARG A 127 5.17 -17.08 15.34
N ILE A 128 5.77 -16.78 14.19
CA ILE A 128 5.04 -16.54 12.95
C ILE A 128 4.87 -17.85 12.19
N LYS A 129 3.67 -18.07 11.64
CA LYS A 129 3.37 -19.19 10.74
C LYS A 129 2.55 -18.68 9.55
N THR A 130 3.19 -18.56 8.40
CA THR A 130 2.54 -18.25 7.11
C THR A 130 2.29 -19.49 6.26
N SER A 131 2.97 -20.60 6.57
CA SER A 131 2.73 -21.91 5.96
C SER A 131 1.28 -22.39 6.15
N LYS A 132 0.69 -22.97 5.11
CA LYS A 132 -0.68 -23.49 5.17
C LYS A 132 -0.73 -24.91 5.70
N TYR A 133 0.22 -25.75 5.28
CA TYR A 133 0.18 -27.18 5.58
C TYR A 133 1.21 -27.54 6.64
N ASN A 134 0.89 -28.57 7.42
CA ASN A 134 1.85 -29.31 8.21
C ASN A 134 2.16 -30.63 7.49
N VAL A 135 3.23 -31.33 7.81
CA VAL A 135 3.62 -32.58 7.12
C VAL A 135 2.46 -33.60 7.12
N VAL A 136 1.72 -33.68 8.23
CA VAL A 136 0.55 -34.59 8.38
C VAL A 136 -0.71 -34.03 7.73
N THR A 137 -0.93 -32.71 7.81
CA THR A 137 -2.15 -32.09 7.26
C THR A 137 -2.03 -31.80 5.76
N PHE A 138 -0.82 -31.88 5.19
CA PHE A 138 -0.56 -31.63 3.77
C PHE A 138 -1.42 -32.53 2.90
N LEU A 139 -1.30 -33.85 3.00
CA LEU A 139 -2.04 -34.77 2.14
C LEU A 139 -3.57 -34.61 2.26
N PRO A 140 -4.20 -34.66 3.45
CA PRO A 140 -5.65 -34.60 3.55
C PRO A 140 -6.23 -33.23 3.16
N VAL A 141 -5.59 -32.13 3.55
CA VAL A 141 -6.10 -30.78 3.24
C VAL A 141 -5.86 -30.44 1.77
N ASN A 142 -4.68 -30.76 1.24
CA ASN A 142 -4.38 -30.55 -0.18
C ASN A 142 -5.31 -31.39 -1.06
N LEU A 143 -5.50 -32.67 -0.74
CA LEU A 143 -6.40 -33.53 -1.52
C LEU A 143 -7.85 -33.03 -1.45
N PHE A 144 -8.30 -32.55 -0.29
CA PHE A 144 -9.61 -31.91 -0.13
C PHE A 144 -9.73 -30.66 -1.01
N GLU A 145 -8.75 -29.77 -0.99
CA GLU A 145 -8.70 -28.57 -1.84
C GLU A 145 -8.66 -28.91 -3.35
N GLN A 146 -7.96 -29.98 -3.71
CA GLN A 146 -7.91 -30.47 -5.10
C GLN A 146 -9.27 -31.03 -5.54
N PHE A 147 -10.00 -31.75 -4.68
CA PHE A 147 -11.35 -32.26 -4.99
C PHE A 147 -12.46 -31.21 -4.90
N GLN A 148 -12.21 -30.04 -4.28
CA GLN A 148 -13.09 -28.87 -4.45
C GLN A 148 -13.12 -28.35 -5.89
N ARG A 149 -12.17 -28.76 -6.76
CA ARG A 149 -12.23 -28.48 -8.19
C ARG A 149 -13.24 -29.43 -8.84
N VAL A 150 -14.23 -28.84 -9.54
CA VAL A 150 -15.34 -29.56 -10.20
C VAL A 150 -14.83 -30.68 -11.11
N ALA A 151 -13.74 -30.44 -11.85
CA ALA A 151 -13.14 -31.43 -12.74
C ALA A 151 -12.61 -32.67 -12.02
N ASN A 152 -11.90 -32.48 -10.90
CA ASN A 152 -11.35 -33.59 -10.12
C ASN A 152 -12.48 -34.40 -9.47
N ALA A 153 -13.55 -33.73 -9.02
CA ALA A 153 -14.76 -34.38 -8.53
C ALA A 153 -15.47 -35.18 -9.64
N TYR A 154 -15.54 -34.65 -10.87
CA TYR A 154 -16.09 -35.34 -12.04
C TYR A 154 -15.33 -36.63 -12.38
N PHE A 155 -13.99 -36.58 -12.42
CA PHE A 155 -13.18 -37.78 -12.67
C PHE A 155 -13.23 -38.79 -11.53
N LEU A 156 -13.35 -38.33 -10.28
CA LEU A 156 -13.58 -39.22 -9.13
C LEU A 156 -14.94 -39.92 -9.23
N PHE A 157 -15.99 -39.19 -9.61
CA PHE A 157 -17.32 -39.77 -9.83
C PHE A 157 -17.31 -40.82 -10.94
N LEU A 158 -16.63 -40.56 -12.05
CA LEU A 158 -16.47 -41.52 -13.14
C LEU A 158 -15.66 -42.74 -12.76
N LEU A 159 -14.60 -42.57 -11.96
CA LEU A 159 -13.85 -43.68 -11.42
C LEU A 159 -14.75 -44.60 -10.59
N ILE A 160 -15.59 -44.03 -9.72
CA ILE A 160 -16.55 -44.79 -8.92
C ILE A 160 -17.53 -45.57 -9.82
N LEU A 161 -18.00 -44.97 -10.92
CA LEU A 161 -18.84 -45.66 -11.89
C LEU A 161 -18.10 -46.81 -12.61
N GLN A 162 -16.84 -46.60 -13.00
CA GLN A 162 -16.03 -47.63 -13.68
C GLN A 162 -15.68 -48.83 -12.80
N LEU A 163 -15.73 -48.68 -11.47
CA LEU A 163 -15.55 -49.79 -10.53
C LEU A 163 -16.73 -50.76 -10.51
N ILE A 164 -17.89 -50.38 -11.05
CA ILE A 164 -19.08 -51.23 -11.12
C ILE A 164 -18.99 -52.10 -12.39
N PRO A 165 -18.75 -53.42 -12.28
CA PRO A 165 -18.46 -54.27 -13.44
C PRO A 165 -19.63 -54.37 -14.43
N GLN A 166 -20.87 -54.14 -13.99
CA GLN A 166 -22.07 -54.21 -14.84
C GLN A 166 -22.22 -53.03 -15.81
N ILE A 167 -21.57 -51.89 -15.55
CA ILE A 167 -21.63 -50.69 -16.40
C ILE A 167 -20.29 -50.35 -17.03
N SER A 168 -19.21 -50.99 -16.57
CA SER A 168 -17.83 -50.68 -16.97
C SER A 168 -17.52 -51.22 -18.36
N SER A 169 -17.44 -50.31 -19.34
CA SER A 169 -16.99 -50.60 -20.71
C SER A 169 -15.48 -50.39 -20.93
N LEU A 170 -14.83 -49.67 -20.00
CA LEU A 170 -13.41 -49.35 -20.01
C LEU A 170 -12.77 -49.80 -18.70
N SER A 171 -11.55 -50.30 -18.76
CA SER A 171 -10.84 -50.72 -17.56
C SER A 171 -10.54 -49.54 -16.63
N TRP A 172 -10.78 -49.71 -15.33
CA TRP A 172 -10.59 -48.67 -14.30
C TRP A 172 -9.22 -47.98 -14.31
N PHE A 173 -8.16 -48.65 -14.79
CA PHE A 173 -6.82 -48.08 -14.89
C PHE A 173 -6.72 -46.88 -15.85
N THR A 174 -7.62 -46.76 -16.84
CA THR A 174 -7.59 -45.69 -17.84
C THR A 174 -7.92 -44.32 -17.25
N THR A 175 -8.67 -44.26 -16.14
CA THR A 175 -9.08 -42.99 -15.49
C THR A 175 -8.23 -42.70 -14.25
N ILE A 176 -7.93 -43.71 -13.44
CA ILE A 176 -7.13 -43.52 -12.21
C ILE A 176 -5.69 -43.09 -12.52
N VAL A 177 -5.05 -43.64 -13.56
CA VAL A 177 -3.64 -43.33 -13.85
C VAL A 177 -3.47 -41.86 -14.22
N PRO A 178 -4.23 -41.28 -15.17
CA PRO A 178 -4.20 -39.85 -15.44
C PRO A 178 -4.59 -38.99 -14.23
N LEU A 179 -5.63 -39.39 -13.47
CA LEU A 179 -6.09 -38.62 -12.31
C LEU A 179 -5.00 -38.55 -11.22
N VAL A 180 -4.37 -39.68 -10.88
CA VAL A 180 -3.28 -39.74 -9.91
C VAL A 180 -2.09 -38.91 -10.40
N LEU A 181 -1.76 -38.96 -11.69
CA LEU A 181 -0.69 -38.14 -12.27
C LEU A 181 -0.98 -36.64 -12.07
N VAL A 182 -2.21 -36.20 -12.39
CA VAL A 182 -2.63 -34.79 -12.21
C VAL A 182 -2.50 -34.38 -10.75
N LEU A 183 -3.12 -35.13 -9.84
CA LEU A 183 -3.12 -34.84 -8.40
C LEU A 183 -1.70 -34.84 -7.81
N THR A 184 -0.82 -35.72 -8.32
CA THR A 184 0.58 -35.78 -7.89
C THR A 184 1.36 -34.56 -8.35
N ILE A 185 1.23 -34.13 -9.62
CA ILE A 185 1.93 -32.95 -10.13
C ILE A 185 1.47 -31.69 -9.37
N THR A 186 0.17 -31.52 -9.15
CA THR A 186 -0.35 -30.40 -8.36
C THR A 186 0.11 -30.47 -6.91
N ALA A 187 0.13 -31.66 -6.31
CA ALA A 187 0.62 -31.82 -4.96
C ALA A 187 2.13 -31.50 -4.83
N VAL A 188 2.97 -31.96 -5.75
CA VAL A 188 4.41 -31.65 -5.73
C VAL A 188 4.65 -30.14 -5.83
N LYS A 189 3.90 -29.46 -6.70
CA LYS A 189 3.94 -28.01 -6.83
C LYS A 189 3.53 -27.31 -5.53
N ASP A 190 2.36 -27.63 -4.97
CA ASP A 190 1.85 -27.01 -3.74
C ASP A 190 2.78 -27.30 -2.54
N ALA A 191 3.41 -28.49 -2.51
CA ALA A 191 4.44 -28.84 -1.54
C ALA A 191 5.70 -27.97 -1.69
N SER A 192 6.16 -27.73 -2.92
CA SER A 192 7.31 -26.86 -3.20
C SER A 192 7.05 -25.43 -2.73
N ASP A 193 5.89 -24.87 -3.05
CA ASP A 193 5.49 -23.52 -2.65
C ASP A 193 5.39 -23.39 -1.13
N ASP A 194 4.79 -24.37 -0.44
CA ASP A 194 4.68 -24.35 1.03
C ASP A 194 6.02 -24.61 1.73
N LEU A 195 6.92 -25.42 1.14
CA LEU A 195 8.28 -25.61 1.64
C LEU A 195 9.07 -24.29 1.63
N PHE A 196 8.91 -23.48 0.58
CA PHE A 196 9.51 -22.15 0.52
C PHE A 196 8.97 -21.24 1.64
N ARG A 197 7.66 -21.28 1.92
CA ARG A 197 7.07 -20.56 3.06
C ARG A 197 7.61 -21.03 4.40
N HIS A 198 7.73 -22.34 4.63
CA HIS A 198 8.34 -22.90 5.84
C HIS A 198 9.79 -22.47 6.01
N ARG A 199 10.57 -22.41 4.93
CA ARG A 199 11.96 -21.91 4.97
C ARG A 199 12.00 -20.44 5.39
N SER A 200 11.14 -19.60 4.81
CA SER A 200 11.01 -18.19 5.17
C SER A 200 10.57 -18.00 6.64
N ASP A 201 9.52 -18.70 7.06
CA ASP A 201 9.05 -18.67 8.45
C ASP A 201 10.16 -19.12 9.43
N ASN A 202 10.91 -20.16 9.09
CA ASN A 202 12.02 -20.63 9.91
C ASN A 202 13.18 -19.64 9.97
N GLN A 203 13.47 -18.90 8.88
CA GLN A 203 14.48 -17.85 8.91
C GLN A 203 14.10 -16.75 9.89
N VAL A 204 12.83 -16.30 9.89
CA VAL A 204 12.34 -15.26 10.81
C VAL A 204 12.28 -15.77 12.25
N ASN A 205 11.71 -16.95 12.47
CA ASN A 205 11.52 -17.51 13.83
C ASN A 205 12.84 -17.88 14.52
N ASN A 206 13.89 -18.22 13.77
CA ASN A 206 15.21 -18.54 14.31
C ASN A 206 16.16 -17.33 14.42
N ARG A 207 15.72 -16.11 14.06
CA ARG A 207 16.50 -14.89 14.35
C ARG A 207 16.78 -14.83 15.85
N GLN A 208 17.96 -14.33 16.21
CA GLN A 208 18.38 -14.22 17.60
C GLN A 208 18.03 -12.84 18.15
N SER A 209 17.72 -12.80 19.44
CA SER A 209 17.48 -11.59 20.21
C SER A 209 18.06 -11.76 21.60
N GLN A 210 18.54 -10.68 22.22
CA GLN A 210 19.13 -10.72 23.56
C GLN A 210 18.03 -10.46 24.58
N VAL A 211 17.65 -11.48 25.36
CA VAL A 211 16.55 -11.39 26.33
C VAL A 211 17.10 -11.45 27.75
N LEU A 212 16.59 -10.59 28.63
CA LEU A 212 16.92 -10.57 30.04
C LEU A 212 16.14 -11.67 30.77
N ILE A 213 16.83 -12.73 31.17
CA ILE A 213 16.23 -13.87 31.89
C ILE A 213 17.08 -14.17 33.13
N ASN A 214 16.45 -14.23 34.31
CA ASN A 214 17.12 -14.53 35.58
C ASN A 214 18.31 -13.60 35.86
N SER A 215 18.13 -12.28 35.67
CA SER A 215 19.17 -11.25 35.85
C SER A 215 20.40 -11.40 34.94
N LYS A 216 20.29 -12.14 33.83
CA LYS A 216 21.34 -12.28 32.82
C LYS A 216 20.78 -12.09 31.42
N VAL A 217 21.51 -11.36 30.58
CA VAL A 217 21.18 -11.23 29.16
C VAL A 217 21.60 -12.51 28.45
N GLN A 218 20.65 -13.21 27.84
CA GLN A 218 20.86 -14.49 27.15
C GLN A 218 20.35 -14.37 25.71
N LYS A 219 21.02 -15.04 24.77
CA LYS A 219 20.57 -15.08 23.38
C LYS A 219 19.44 -16.09 23.23
N GLU A 220 18.27 -15.61 22.85
CA GLU A 220 17.09 -16.41 22.60
C GLU A 220 16.62 -16.29 21.15
N LYS A 221 15.89 -17.29 20.69
CA LYS A 221 15.24 -17.24 19.37
C LYS A 221 14.01 -16.36 19.43
N TRP A 222 13.69 -15.67 18.34
CA TRP A 222 12.49 -14.84 18.23
C TRP A 222 11.22 -15.59 18.62
N MET A 223 11.08 -16.86 18.22
CA MET A 223 9.91 -17.67 18.59
C MET A 223 9.74 -17.92 20.10
N ASN A 224 10.81 -17.77 20.90
CA ASN A 224 10.81 -18.01 22.34
C ASN A 224 10.55 -16.74 23.16
N VAL A 225 10.56 -15.56 22.53
CA VAL A 225 10.26 -14.27 23.16
C VAL A 225 8.79 -14.25 23.61
N ARG A 226 8.54 -13.78 24.83
CA ARG A 226 7.20 -13.72 25.45
C ARG A 226 6.85 -12.31 25.90
N VAL A 227 5.55 -12.07 26.09
CA VAL A 227 5.04 -10.81 26.64
C VAL A 227 5.58 -10.59 28.05
N GLY A 228 6.07 -9.37 28.31
CA GLY A 228 6.71 -8.96 29.55
C GLY A 228 8.20 -9.28 29.69
N ASP A 229 8.81 -9.90 28.67
CA ASP A 229 10.27 -10.04 28.61
C ASP A 229 10.93 -8.70 28.27
N ILE A 230 12.09 -8.42 28.86
CA ILE A 230 12.94 -7.29 28.48
C ILE A 230 13.97 -7.76 27.45
N ILE A 231 14.08 -7.03 26.35
CA ILE A 231 14.97 -7.31 25.23
C ILE A 231 16.01 -6.21 25.12
N LYS A 232 17.29 -6.59 24.99
CA LYS A 232 18.37 -5.71 24.54
C LYS A 232 18.49 -5.80 23.03
N MET A 233 18.50 -4.65 22.37
CA MET A 233 18.71 -4.54 20.93
C MET A 233 19.96 -3.71 20.69
N GLU A 234 20.74 -4.08 19.68
CA GLU A 234 21.94 -3.36 19.24
C GLU A 234 21.67 -2.67 17.91
N ASP A 235 22.54 -1.74 17.53
CA ASP A 235 22.44 -1.03 16.26
C ASP A 235 22.31 -1.98 15.06
N ASN A 236 21.47 -1.60 14.09
CA ASN A 236 21.12 -2.35 12.88
C ASN A 236 20.39 -3.69 13.13
N GLN A 237 19.79 -3.89 14.30
CA GLN A 237 18.96 -5.06 14.59
C GLN A 237 17.48 -4.80 14.37
N PHE A 238 16.78 -5.84 13.90
CA PHE A 238 15.32 -5.81 13.79
C PHE A 238 14.65 -5.95 15.14
N VAL A 239 13.57 -5.20 15.32
CA VAL A 239 12.68 -5.28 16.49
C VAL A 239 11.84 -6.57 16.39
N ALA A 240 11.98 -7.45 17.40
CA ALA A 240 11.44 -8.81 17.36
C ALA A 240 9.92 -8.91 17.62
N ALA A 241 9.36 -7.93 18.32
CA ALA A 241 7.98 -7.87 18.81
C ALA A 241 7.63 -6.40 19.07
N ASP A 242 6.38 -6.06 19.40
CA ASP A 242 6.08 -4.67 19.73
C ASP A 242 6.54 -4.37 21.16
N LEU A 243 7.45 -3.41 21.33
CA LEU A 243 8.16 -3.12 22.58
C LEU A 243 7.83 -1.74 23.14
N LEU A 244 7.83 -1.60 24.45
CA LEU A 244 7.93 -0.33 25.17
C LEU A 244 9.40 -0.01 25.42
N LEU A 245 9.89 1.13 24.94
CA LEU A 245 11.26 1.61 25.14
C LEU A 245 11.48 2.01 26.61
N LEU A 246 12.45 1.37 27.26
CA LEU A 246 12.80 1.61 28.67
C LEU A 246 14.01 2.54 28.80
N SER A 247 15.10 2.21 28.13
CA SER A 247 16.36 2.96 28.15
C SER A 247 17.09 2.82 26.82
N SER A 248 17.99 3.76 26.54
CA SER A 248 18.77 3.84 25.31
C SER A 248 20.18 4.35 25.58
N SER A 249 21.11 4.11 24.66
CA SER A 249 22.47 4.64 24.69
C SER A 249 22.53 6.17 24.53
N GLU A 250 21.59 6.73 23.77
CA GLU A 250 21.59 8.16 23.47
C GLU A 250 21.16 9.00 24.68
N PRO A 251 21.65 10.25 24.79
CA PRO A 251 21.23 11.18 25.82
C PRO A 251 19.70 11.35 25.86
N HIS A 252 19.14 11.47 27.06
CA HIS A 252 17.70 11.62 27.30
C HIS A 252 16.82 10.44 26.83
N GLY A 253 17.42 9.26 26.62
CA GLY A 253 16.68 8.03 26.32
C GLY A 253 16.09 8.00 24.91
N LEU A 254 16.70 8.74 23.97
CA LEU A 254 16.29 8.74 22.57
C LEU A 254 16.76 7.46 21.86
N CYS A 255 15.98 6.96 20.91
CA CYS A 255 16.45 5.97 19.96
C CYS A 255 15.88 6.24 18.58
N TYR A 256 16.53 5.73 17.54
CA TYR A 256 16.07 5.93 16.17
C TYR A 256 15.71 4.62 15.51
N ILE A 257 14.57 4.61 14.82
CA ILE A 257 14.07 3.45 14.12
C ILE A 257 13.78 3.75 12.65
N GLU A 258 14.13 2.82 11.78
CA GLU A 258 13.74 2.81 10.38
C GLU A 258 12.44 2.01 10.22
N THR A 259 11.42 2.59 9.58
CA THR A 259 10.07 1.98 9.45
C THR A 259 9.77 1.41 8.06
N ALA A 260 10.79 1.18 7.23
CA ALA A 260 10.61 0.78 5.83
C ALA A 260 9.72 -0.46 5.60
N GLU A 261 9.69 -1.43 6.52
CA GLU A 261 8.81 -2.62 6.40
C GLU A 261 7.33 -2.34 6.76
N LEU A 262 7.04 -1.25 7.48
CA LEU A 262 5.70 -0.90 7.97
C LEU A 262 4.97 0.04 7.01
N ASP A 263 5.66 1.10 6.57
CA ASP A 263 5.08 2.18 5.76
C ASP A 263 5.83 2.45 4.45
N GLY A 264 6.91 1.71 4.17
CA GLY A 264 7.74 1.92 2.98
C GLY A 264 8.67 3.13 3.08
N GLU A 265 8.68 3.84 4.22
CA GLU A 265 9.54 5.01 4.43
C GLU A 265 10.89 4.57 5.01
N THR A 266 11.98 4.94 4.34
CA THR A 266 13.36 4.67 4.80
C THR A 266 13.89 5.71 5.78
N ASN A 267 13.06 6.68 6.17
CA ASN A 267 13.48 7.74 7.09
C ASN A 267 13.53 7.21 8.52
N LEU A 268 14.42 7.79 9.32
CA LEU A 268 14.51 7.46 10.73
C LEU A 268 13.48 8.24 11.53
N LYS A 269 12.71 7.54 12.37
CA LYS A 269 11.80 8.12 13.34
C LYS A 269 12.45 8.06 14.71
N ALA A 270 12.49 9.21 15.38
CA ALA A 270 12.97 9.27 16.76
C ALA A 270 11.88 8.76 17.71
N ARG A 271 12.28 7.98 18.71
CA ARG A 271 11.44 7.49 19.80
C ARG A 271 12.12 7.83 21.11
N GLN A 272 11.32 8.07 22.15
CA GLN A 272 11.84 8.53 23.43
C GLN A 272 11.35 7.66 24.57
N ALA A 273 12.30 7.23 25.41
CA ALA A 273 12.02 6.53 26.64
C ALA A 273 11.42 7.48 27.69
N LEU A 274 10.67 6.96 28.65
CA LEU A 274 10.26 7.77 29.79
C LEU A 274 11.50 8.23 30.58
N PRO A 275 11.56 9.49 31.05
CA PRO A 275 12.74 9.97 31.80
C PRO A 275 13.11 9.09 32.99
N ILE A 276 12.10 8.59 33.72
CA ILE A 276 12.29 7.76 34.92
C ILE A 276 12.83 6.38 34.56
N THR A 277 12.42 5.79 33.43
CA THR A 277 12.96 4.50 32.98
C THR A 277 14.32 4.66 32.30
N SER A 278 14.60 5.82 31.69
CA SER A 278 15.87 6.10 31.05
C SER A 278 17.05 6.08 32.02
N GLU A 279 16.81 6.41 33.30
CA GLU A 279 17.82 6.33 34.37
C GLU A 279 18.30 4.88 34.65
N LEU A 280 17.54 3.86 34.23
CA LEU A 280 17.97 2.46 34.35
C LEU A 280 19.25 2.18 33.56
N GLY A 281 19.49 2.90 32.45
CA GLY A 281 20.69 2.77 31.62
C GLY A 281 20.94 1.33 31.12
N ASP A 282 22.22 0.94 30.99
CA ASP A 282 22.68 -0.42 30.68
C ASP A 282 22.87 -1.28 31.96
N ASN A 283 22.28 -0.86 33.10
CA ASN A 283 22.45 -1.57 34.36
C ASN A 283 21.50 -2.78 34.43
N ILE A 284 22.01 -3.94 34.00
CA ILE A 284 21.30 -5.22 33.99
C ILE A 284 20.65 -5.54 35.34
N GLY A 285 21.31 -5.22 36.45
CA GLY A 285 20.78 -5.45 37.81
C GLY A 285 19.52 -4.63 38.13
N LEU A 286 19.47 -3.37 37.70
CA LEU A 286 18.30 -2.50 37.88
C LEU A 286 17.17 -2.93 36.95
N LEU A 287 17.50 -3.24 35.70
CA LEU A 287 16.54 -3.75 34.70
C LEU A 287 15.92 -5.09 35.13
N ALA A 288 16.66 -5.94 35.84
CA ALA A 288 16.13 -7.21 36.37
C ALA A 288 15.21 -7.03 37.58
N GLN A 289 15.40 -5.95 38.35
CA GLN A 289 14.54 -5.58 39.48
C GLN A 289 13.33 -4.75 39.06
N PHE A 290 13.31 -4.26 37.82
CA PHE A 290 12.18 -3.52 37.27
C PHE A 290 10.92 -4.37 37.26
N ASN A 291 9.92 -3.94 38.03
CA ASN A 291 8.67 -4.64 38.30
C ASN A 291 7.45 -3.76 37.95
N GLY A 292 7.55 -2.99 36.87
CA GLY A 292 6.45 -2.15 36.40
C GLY A 292 5.23 -2.95 36.00
N ASP A 293 4.04 -2.48 36.39
CA ASP A 293 2.75 -2.97 35.93
C ASP A 293 2.27 -2.10 34.76
N ILE A 294 2.04 -2.70 33.60
CA ILE A 294 1.60 -2.00 32.38
C ILE A 294 0.15 -2.37 32.12
N VAL A 295 -0.69 -1.35 31.94
CA VAL A 295 -2.07 -1.49 31.46
C VAL A 295 -2.17 -0.76 30.11
N CYS A 296 -2.60 -1.45 29.06
CA CYS A 296 -2.68 -0.85 27.73
C CYS A 296 -3.92 -1.32 26.96
N GLU A 297 -4.21 -0.64 25.86
CA GLU A 297 -5.30 -1.01 24.95
C GLU A 297 -5.08 -2.40 24.32
N PRO A 298 -6.15 -3.11 23.92
CA PRO A 298 -6.03 -4.41 23.24
C PRO A 298 -5.30 -4.28 21.88
N PRO A 299 -4.76 -5.40 21.36
CA PRO A 299 -4.12 -5.42 20.05
C PRO A 299 -5.01 -4.80 18.98
N ASN A 300 -4.48 -3.81 18.26
CA ASN A 300 -5.19 -3.13 17.19
C ASN A 300 -4.30 -2.97 15.96
N ASN A 301 -4.91 -2.65 14.83
CA ASN A 301 -4.23 -2.51 13.54
C ASN A 301 -3.77 -1.06 13.24
N LYS A 302 -3.87 -0.14 14.20
CA LYS A 302 -3.53 1.29 14.01
C LYS A 302 -2.06 1.54 14.39
N LEU A 303 -1.22 1.84 13.40
CA LEU A 303 0.23 2.03 13.60
C LEU A 303 0.57 3.33 14.37
N ASP A 304 -0.28 4.33 14.25
CA ASP A 304 -0.13 5.69 14.79
C ASP A 304 -0.62 5.85 16.24
N ARG A 305 -1.58 5.01 16.65
CA ARG A 305 -2.24 5.09 17.95
C ARG A 305 -1.72 4.02 18.90
N PHE A 306 -1.26 4.44 20.07
CA PHE A 306 -1.04 3.56 21.21
C PHE A 306 -1.36 4.35 22.48
N ALA A 307 -2.10 3.73 23.39
CA ALA A 307 -2.43 4.30 24.69
C ALA A 307 -2.26 3.25 25.78
N GLY A 308 -1.54 3.62 26.84
CA GLY A 308 -1.40 2.82 28.03
C GLY A 308 -0.93 3.63 29.23
N SER A 309 -0.78 2.95 30.36
CA SER A 309 -0.21 3.50 31.58
C SER A 309 0.81 2.53 32.15
N LEU A 310 1.94 3.08 32.60
CA LEU A 310 2.95 2.37 33.39
C LEU A 310 2.73 2.74 34.86
N HIS A 311 2.58 1.75 35.72
CA HIS A 311 2.52 1.91 37.17
C HIS A 311 3.80 1.37 37.78
N TRP A 312 4.62 2.27 38.33
CA TRP A 312 5.91 1.91 38.92
C TRP A 312 6.25 2.84 40.09
N ASN A 313 6.71 2.27 41.21
CA ASN A 313 7.08 2.99 42.44
C ASN A 313 6.01 3.93 43.03
N GLY A 314 4.73 3.69 42.73
CA GLY A 314 3.61 4.52 43.20
C GLY A 314 3.22 5.63 42.23
N ASP A 315 3.99 5.85 41.16
CA ASP A 315 3.68 6.79 40.09
C ASP A 315 2.95 6.10 38.94
N SER A 316 2.03 6.82 38.31
CA SER A 316 1.33 6.39 37.09
C SER A 316 1.73 7.31 35.94
N LEU A 317 2.50 6.77 34.99
CA LEU A 317 3.00 7.50 33.83
C LEU A 317 2.19 7.13 32.58
N PRO A 318 1.73 8.11 31.79
CA PRO A 318 1.08 7.82 30.51
C PRO A 318 2.09 7.26 29.51
N LEU A 319 1.64 6.29 28.70
CA LEU A 319 2.40 5.72 27.59
C LEU A 319 1.74 6.12 26.27
N ASP A 320 2.52 6.80 25.44
CA ASP A 320 2.13 7.23 24.11
C ASP A 320 2.91 6.44 23.04
N ASN A 321 2.49 6.55 21.77
CA ASN A 321 3.15 5.87 20.65
C ASN A 321 4.63 6.24 20.50
N GLU A 322 5.06 7.43 20.94
CA GLU A 322 6.47 7.88 20.92
C GLU A 322 7.41 7.00 21.75
N SER A 323 6.87 6.26 22.72
CA SER A 323 7.62 5.31 23.56
C SER A 323 7.62 3.87 23.03
N MET A 324 6.95 3.60 21.90
CA MET A 324 6.76 2.25 21.36
C MET A 324 7.68 1.97 20.16
N LEU A 325 8.24 0.77 20.12
CA LEU A 325 9.01 0.22 19.00
C LEU A 325 8.22 -0.93 18.37
N LEU A 326 7.84 -0.79 17.11
CA LEU A 326 7.01 -1.78 16.43
C LEU A 326 7.84 -2.90 15.80
N ARG A 327 7.26 -4.10 15.70
CA ARG A 327 7.84 -5.21 14.94
C ARG A 327 8.04 -4.81 13.47
N GLY A 328 9.20 -5.16 12.91
CA GLY A 328 9.58 -4.83 11.53
C GLY A 328 10.41 -3.55 11.42
N CYS A 329 10.44 -2.73 12.47
CA CYS A 329 11.40 -1.63 12.57
C CYS A 329 12.83 -2.16 12.70
N ILE A 330 13.79 -1.38 12.20
CA ILE A 330 15.23 -1.60 12.39
C ILE A 330 15.76 -0.49 13.29
N LEU A 331 16.47 -0.85 14.36
CA LEU A 331 17.19 0.14 15.19
C LEU A 331 18.37 0.70 14.38
N ARG A 332 18.52 2.02 14.35
CA ARG A 332 19.59 2.72 13.64
C ARG A 332 20.17 3.81 14.53
N ASN A 333 21.44 4.15 14.37
CA ASN A 333 22.09 5.27 15.07
C ASN A 333 21.87 5.25 16.59
N THR A 334 21.85 4.05 17.16
CA THR A 334 21.67 3.85 18.60
C THR A 334 22.42 2.58 18.95
N ASP A 335 23.52 2.72 19.68
CA ASP A 335 24.41 1.59 20.01
C ASP A 335 23.65 0.45 20.68
N TRP A 336 22.78 0.79 21.63
CA TRP A 336 21.90 -0.16 22.30
C TRP A 336 20.63 0.49 22.83
N CYS A 337 19.55 -0.29 22.91
CA CYS A 337 18.37 0.08 23.68
C CYS A 337 17.72 -1.14 24.36
N PHE A 338 17.01 -0.90 25.45
CA PHE A 338 16.22 -1.91 26.15
C PHE A 338 14.73 -1.65 25.94
N GLY A 339 14.01 -2.69 25.56
CA GLY A 339 12.56 -2.65 25.36
C GLY A 339 11.82 -3.78 26.06
N LEU A 340 10.65 -3.49 26.61
CA LEU A 340 9.75 -4.47 27.22
C LEU A 340 8.71 -4.95 26.21
N VAL A 341 8.54 -6.26 26.03
CA VAL A 341 7.58 -6.82 25.06
C VAL A 341 6.13 -6.61 25.51
N LEU A 342 5.35 -5.88 24.70
CA LEU A 342 3.91 -5.65 24.91
C LEU A 342 3.04 -6.60 24.07
N PHE A 343 3.31 -6.68 22.76
CA PHE A 343 2.58 -7.54 21.83
C PHE A 343 3.54 -8.48 21.11
N ALA A 344 3.17 -9.75 20.99
CA ALA A 344 4.01 -10.80 20.41
C ALA A 344 3.28 -11.59 19.32
N GLY A 345 4.00 -11.97 18.27
CA GLY A 345 3.51 -12.81 17.18
C GLY A 345 2.29 -12.21 16.48
N PRO A 346 1.15 -12.91 16.41
CA PRO A 346 -0.05 -12.44 15.71
C PRO A 346 -0.67 -11.18 16.34
N ASP A 347 -0.38 -10.88 17.62
CA ASP A 347 -0.90 -9.69 18.31
C ASP A 347 -0.15 -8.41 17.90
N THR A 348 1.00 -8.52 17.23
CA THR A 348 1.76 -7.34 16.78
C THR A 348 0.99 -6.55 15.72
N LYS A 349 1.12 -5.23 15.74
CA LYS A 349 0.38 -4.35 14.82
C LYS A 349 0.66 -4.66 13.34
N LEU A 350 1.89 -5.05 13.01
CA LEU A 350 2.27 -5.48 11.66
C LEU A 350 1.47 -6.73 11.23
N MET A 351 1.36 -7.72 12.12
CA MET A 351 0.66 -8.97 11.82
C MET A 351 -0.87 -8.79 11.78
N GLN A 352 -1.42 -7.89 12.59
CA GLN A 352 -2.85 -7.51 12.52
C GLN A 352 -3.22 -6.87 11.17
N ASN A 353 -2.26 -6.21 10.51
CA ASN A 353 -2.43 -5.69 9.14
C ASN A 353 -2.13 -6.73 8.05
N SER A 354 -1.47 -7.84 8.39
CA SER A 354 -1.22 -8.93 7.45
C SER A 354 -2.48 -9.78 7.26
N GLY A 355 -3.13 -9.66 6.10
CA GLY A 355 -4.31 -10.45 5.77
C GLY A 355 -4.02 -11.96 5.67
N ARG A 356 -5.02 -12.80 5.93
CA ARG A 356 -4.92 -14.26 5.68
C ARG A 356 -4.65 -14.55 4.21
N THR A 357 -3.72 -15.47 3.92
CA THR A 357 -3.35 -15.83 2.54
C THR A 357 -4.49 -16.56 1.82
N LYS A 358 -5.25 -15.83 0.99
CA LYS A 358 -6.33 -16.41 0.16
C LYS A 358 -5.77 -17.13 -1.07
N PHE A 359 -6.39 -18.23 -1.47
CA PHE A 359 -6.08 -18.91 -2.73
C PHE A 359 -6.62 -18.08 -3.90
N LYS A 360 -5.73 -17.61 -4.78
CA LYS A 360 -6.11 -16.84 -5.98
C LYS A 360 -6.48 -17.81 -7.11
N ARG A 361 -7.69 -17.70 -7.66
CA ARG A 361 -8.18 -18.50 -8.80
C ARG A 361 -8.20 -17.65 -10.07
N THR A 362 -7.74 -18.21 -11.19
CA THR A 362 -7.73 -17.52 -12.48
C THR A 362 -9.12 -17.46 -13.11
N SER A 363 -9.31 -16.55 -14.07
CA SER A 363 -10.45 -16.47 -14.97
C SER A 363 -10.57 -17.74 -15.82
N ILE A 364 -9.43 -18.29 -16.28
CA ILE A 364 -9.38 -19.55 -17.03
C ILE A 364 -9.86 -20.72 -16.19
N ASP A 365 -9.47 -20.81 -14.91
CA ASP A 365 -9.96 -21.88 -14.03
C ASP A 365 -11.48 -21.81 -13.87
N ARG A 366 -12.06 -20.60 -13.81
CA ARG A 366 -13.51 -20.40 -13.77
C ARG A 366 -14.18 -20.81 -15.09
N LEU A 367 -13.64 -20.38 -16.23
CA LEU A 367 -14.15 -20.76 -17.55
C LEU A 367 -14.13 -22.28 -17.73
N MET A 368 -13.03 -22.93 -17.38
CA MET A 368 -12.86 -24.37 -17.49
C MET A 368 -13.86 -25.14 -16.63
N ASN A 369 -14.11 -24.71 -15.38
CA ASN A 369 -15.15 -25.29 -14.53
C ASN A 369 -16.54 -25.13 -15.14
N THR A 370 -16.86 -23.96 -15.70
CA THR A 370 -18.11 -23.73 -16.41
C THR A 370 -18.24 -24.70 -17.58
N LEU A 371 -17.24 -24.78 -18.46
CA LEU A 371 -17.24 -25.68 -19.61
C LEU A 371 -17.45 -27.15 -19.23
N VAL A 372 -16.84 -27.62 -18.14
CA VAL A 372 -17.05 -28.99 -17.63
C VAL A 372 -18.51 -29.24 -17.29
N LEU A 373 -19.20 -28.27 -16.68
CA LEU A 373 -20.63 -28.39 -16.36
C LEU A 373 -21.49 -28.46 -17.64
N TRP A 374 -21.18 -27.66 -18.66
CA TRP A 374 -21.84 -27.73 -19.97
C TRP A 374 -21.62 -29.10 -20.64
N ILE A 375 -20.38 -29.60 -20.62
CA ILE A 375 -20.05 -30.92 -21.17
C ILE A 375 -20.77 -32.03 -20.39
N PHE A 376 -20.80 -31.96 -19.06
CA PHE A 376 -21.53 -32.92 -18.23
C PHE A 376 -23.02 -32.93 -18.58
N GLY A 377 -23.65 -31.76 -18.71
CA GLY A 377 -25.05 -31.65 -19.14
C GLY A 377 -25.29 -32.26 -20.53
N PHE A 378 -24.38 -32.00 -21.48
CA PHE A 378 -24.42 -32.60 -22.81
C PHE A 378 -24.27 -34.13 -22.77
N LEU A 379 -23.35 -34.66 -21.95
CA LEU A 379 -23.13 -36.10 -21.77
C LEU A 379 -24.35 -36.80 -21.17
N VAL A 380 -24.98 -36.21 -20.15
CA VAL A 380 -26.21 -36.76 -19.57
C VAL A 380 -27.36 -36.77 -20.59
N CYS A 381 -27.47 -35.73 -21.41
CA CYS A 381 -28.46 -35.67 -22.49
C CYS A 381 -28.23 -36.76 -23.55
N MET A 382 -27.03 -36.85 -24.10
CA MET A 382 -26.68 -37.87 -25.10
C MET A 382 -26.78 -39.28 -24.54
N GLY A 383 -26.29 -39.51 -23.32
CA GLY A 383 -26.44 -40.78 -22.60
C GLY A 383 -27.91 -41.17 -22.46
N SER A 384 -28.79 -40.23 -22.12
CA SER A 384 -30.24 -40.47 -21.98
C SER A 384 -30.89 -40.89 -23.30
N ILE A 385 -30.53 -40.21 -24.41
CA ILE A 385 -31.03 -40.53 -25.74
C ILE A 385 -30.58 -41.94 -26.16
N LEU A 386 -29.30 -42.27 -25.96
CA LEU A 386 -28.74 -43.57 -26.31
C LEU A 386 -29.28 -44.69 -25.42
N GLY A 387 -29.43 -44.45 -24.11
CA GLY A 387 -30.02 -45.40 -23.17
C GLY A 387 -31.50 -45.69 -23.46
N LEU A 388 -32.27 -44.65 -23.81
CA LEU A 388 -33.66 -44.80 -24.26
C LEU A 388 -33.74 -45.55 -25.60
N GLY A 389 -32.86 -45.19 -26.55
CA GLY A 389 -32.74 -45.89 -27.83
C GLY A 389 -32.45 -47.38 -27.64
N ASN A 390 -31.55 -47.72 -26.71
CA ASN A 390 -31.26 -49.10 -26.35
C ASN A 390 -32.47 -49.80 -25.72
N ALA A 391 -33.17 -49.16 -24.78
CA ALA A 391 -34.37 -49.73 -24.16
C ALA A 391 -35.48 -50.02 -25.19
N VAL A 392 -35.69 -49.11 -26.13
CA VAL A 392 -36.67 -49.28 -27.23
C VAL A 392 -36.25 -50.40 -28.18
N TRP A 393 -34.97 -50.43 -28.58
CA TRP A 393 -34.45 -51.47 -29.46
C TRP A 393 -34.52 -52.85 -28.80
N GLU A 394 -34.16 -52.95 -27.52
CA GLU A 394 -34.22 -54.19 -26.75
C GLU A 394 -35.65 -54.71 -26.61
N SER A 395 -36.62 -53.80 -26.41
CA SER A 395 -38.04 -54.14 -26.30
C SER A 395 -38.66 -54.62 -27.61
N ILE A 396 -38.22 -54.11 -28.77
CA ILE A 396 -38.83 -54.42 -30.07
C ILE A 396 -38.09 -55.54 -30.79
N THR A 397 -36.76 -55.46 -30.83
CA THR A 397 -35.88 -56.31 -31.66
C THR A 397 -35.05 -57.27 -30.80
N GLY A 398 -34.54 -56.81 -29.66
CA GLY A 398 -33.67 -57.59 -28.76
C GLY A 398 -34.29 -58.90 -28.28
N TYR A 399 -35.60 -58.90 -28.00
CA TYR A 399 -36.35 -60.12 -27.65
C TYR A 399 -36.21 -61.25 -28.69
N TYR A 400 -36.23 -60.92 -29.99
CA TYR A 400 -36.07 -61.91 -31.06
C TYR A 400 -34.60 -62.32 -31.29
N PHE A 401 -33.65 -61.49 -30.89
CA PHE A 401 -32.22 -61.70 -31.07
C PHE A 401 -31.54 -62.48 -29.93
N GLN A 402 -32.28 -62.87 -28.88
CA GLN A 402 -31.76 -63.65 -27.75
C GLN A 402 -31.13 -65.00 -28.16
N VAL A 403 -31.48 -65.52 -29.35
CA VAL A 403 -30.85 -66.73 -29.91
C VAL A 403 -29.37 -66.52 -30.25
N TYR A 404 -28.99 -65.31 -30.67
CA TYR A 404 -27.62 -64.97 -31.07
C TYR A 404 -26.88 -64.16 -29.99
N MET A 405 -27.60 -63.38 -29.18
CA MET A 405 -27.04 -62.56 -28.10
C MET A 405 -27.91 -62.69 -26.83
N PRO A 406 -27.72 -63.75 -26.03
CA PRO A 406 -28.51 -63.98 -24.83
C PRO A 406 -28.23 -62.93 -23.76
N TRP A 407 -29.25 -62.61 -22.97
CA TRP A 407 -29.12 -61.67 -21.86
C TRP A 407 -28.23 -62.26 -20.76
N GLU A 408 -27.45 -61.39 -20.13
CA GLU A 408 -26.69 -61.74 -18.94
C GLU A 408 -27.65 -62.03 -17.78
N LYS A 409 -27.32 -62.98 -16.90
CA LYS A 409 -28.19 -63.47 -15.81
C LYS A 409 -28.66 -62.40 -14.81
N SER A 410 -28.10 -61.19 -14.87
CA SER A 410 -28.39 -60.05 -14.00
C SER A 410 -29.31 -58.99 -14.61
N VAL A 411 -29.80 -59.18 -15.85
CA VAL A 411 -30.62 -58.19 -16.56
C VAL A 411 -32.02 -58.73 -16.79
N ASP A 412 -32.96 -58.36 -15.92
CA ASP A 412 -34.33 -58.91 -15.93
C ASP A 412 -35.33 -58.09 -16.78
N SER A 413 -34.98 -56.87 -17.20
CA SER A 413 -35.89 -56.02 -18.02
C SER A 413 -35.16 -55.15 -19.06
N ALA A 414 -35.84 -54.86 -20.18
CA ALA A 414 -35.35 -53.95 -21.22
C ALA A 414 -35.09 -52.53 -20.69
N VAL A 415 -35.89 -52.07 -19.71
CA VAL A 415 -35.69 -50.78 -19.04
C VAL A 415 -34.43 -50.78 -18.18
N PHE A 416 -34.16 -51.89 -17.49
CA PHE A 416 -32.95 -52.05 -16.70
C PHE A 416 -31.70 -52.17 -17.59
N SER A 417 -31.79 -52.86 -18.72
CA SER A 417 -30.75 -52.87 -19.76
C SER A 417 -30.45 -51.45 -20.29
N GLY A 418 -31.48 -50.67 -20.61
CA GLY A 418 -31.35 -49.26 -21.00
C GLY A 418 -30.71 -48.38 -19.93
N PHE A 419 -31.03 -48.62 -18.65
CA PHE A 419 -30.43 -47.93 -17.52
C PHE A 419 -28.94 -48.26 -17.32
N LEU A 420 -28.54 -49.53 -17.44
CA LEU A 420 -27.12 -49.91 -17.39
C LEU A 420 -26.35 -49.35 -18.59
N THR A 421 -26.98 -49.38 -19.77
CA THR A 421 -26.42 -48.88 -21.02
C THR A 421 -26.25 -47.35 -21.01
N PHE A 422 -27.16 -46.61 -20.35
CA PHE A 422 -27.01 -45.18 -20.09
C PHE A 422 -25.69 -44.86 -19.37
N TRP A 423 -25.40 -45.56 -18.27
CA TRP A 423 -24.17 -45.37 -17.51
C TRP A 423 -22.92 -45.83 -18.28
N SER A 424 -23.03 -46.92 -19.05
CA SER A 424 -21.96 -47.39 -19.92
C SER A 424 -21.60 -46.38 -21.02
N TYR A 425 -22.58 -45.74 -21.65
CA TYR A 425 -22.34 -44.67 -22.63
C TYR A 425 -21.75 -43.40 -22.00
N ILE A 426 -22.13 -43.05 -20.77
CA ILE A 426 -21.47 -41.95 -20.04
C ILE A 426 -19.97 -42.25 -19.85
N ILE A 427 -19.62 -43.50 -19.54
CA ILE A 427 -18.22 -43.92 -19.38
C ILE A 427 -17.45 -43.85 -20.70
N ILE A 428 -18.05 -44.30 -21.82
CA ILE A 428 -17.41 -44.28 -23.15
C ILE A 428 -17.21 -42.82 -23.62
N LEU A 429 -18.23 -41.98 -23.46
CA LEU A 429 -18.22 -40.59 -23.91
C LEU A 429 -17.46 -39.63 -22.98
N ASN A 430 -16.95 -40.09 -21.83
CA ASN A 430 -16.11 -39.30 -20.92
C ASN A 430 -14.87 -38.69 -21.61
N THR A 431 -14.40 -39.28 -22.71
CA THR A 431 -13.29 -38.72 -23.52
C THR A 431 -13.53 -37.29 -24.03
N VAL A 432 -14.76 -36.79 -23.98
CA VAL A 432 -15.14 -35.40 -24.28
C VAL A 432 -14.54 -34.40 -23.26
N VAL A 433 -14.28 -34.80 -22.01
CA VAL A 433 -13.56 -33.97 -21.03
C VAL A 433 -12.09 -34.41 -20.98
N PRO A 434 -11.17 -33.72 -21.68
CA PRO A 434 -9.77 -34.12 -21.73
C PRO A 434 -9.07 -33.89 -20.38
N ILE A 435 -8.75 -34.98 -19.66
CA ILE A 435 -7.94 -34.93 -18.42
C ILE A 435 -6.58 -34.24 -18.68
N SER A 436 -6.02 -34.43 -19.87
CA SER A 436 -4.74 -33.86 -20.29
C SER A 436 -4.73 -32.33 -20.36
N LEU A 437 -5.89 -31.67 -20.56
CA LEU A 437 -5.98 -30.21 -20.61
C LEU A 437 -5.49 -29.58 -19.29
N TYR A 438 -5.93 -30.13 -18.17
CA TYR A 438 -5.58 -29.64 -16.83
C TYR A 438 -4.08 -29.74 -16.55
N VAL A 439 -3.47 -30.87 -16.90
CA VAL A 439 -2.02 -31.07 -16.73
C VAL A 439 -1.24 -30.14 -17.64
N SER A 440 -1.67 -30.01 -18.90
CA SER A 440 -0.97 -29.18 -19.89
C SER A 440 -0.95 -27.72 -19.46
N VAL A 441 -2.07 -27.19 -18.98
CA VAL A 441 -2.15 -25.80 -18.49
C VAL A 441 -1.23 -25.58 -17.28
N GLU A 442 -1.18 -26.50 -16.32
CA GLU A 442 -0.26 -26.38 -15.17
C GLU A 442 1.22 -26.43 -15.58
N VAL A 443 1.59 -27.28 -16.54
CA VAL A 443 2.95 -27.36 -17.07
C VAL A 443 3.32 -26.08 -17.85
N ILE A 444 2.41 -25.55 -18.66
CA ILE A 444 2.62 -24.30 -19.41
C ILE A 444 2.81 -23.14 -18.44
N ARG A 445 1.96 -23.04 -17.41
CA ARG A 445 2.06 -22.03 -16.34
C ARG A 445 3.43 -22.07 -15.66
N LEU A 446 3.92 -23.27 -15.31
CA LEU A 446 5.25 -23.46 -14.74
C LEU A 446 6.37 -23.06 -15.71
N GLY A 447 6.27 -23.42 -17.00
CA GLY A 447 7.21 -22.99 -18.02
C GLY A 447 7.28 -21.47 -18.18
N HIS A 448 6.12 -20.79 -18.24
CA HIS A 448 6.06 -19.33 -18.31
C HIS A 448 6.69 -18.64 -17.10
N SER A 449 6.54 -19.21 -15.90
CA SER A 449 7.20 -18.69 -14.70
C SER A 449 8.73 -18.69 -14.83
N TYR A 450 9.32 -19.76 -15.39
CA TYR A 450 10.75 -19.80 -15.67
C TYR A 450 11.18 -18.80 -16.75
N PHE A 451 10.36 -18.60 -17.78
CA PHE A 451 10.68 -17.60 -18.81
C PHE A 451 10.68 -16.17 -18.28
N ILE A 452 9.77 -15.83 -17.37
CA ILE A 452 9.79 -14.53 -16.67
C ILE A 452 11.10 -14.38 -15.89
N ASN A 453 11.50 -15.42 -15.15
CA ASN A 453 12.71 -15.39 -14.32
C ASN A 453 14.01 -15.29 -15.13
N TRP A 454 14.01 -15.78 -16.37
CA TRP A 454 15.20 -15.77 -17.25
C TRP A 454 15.30 -14.54 -18.15
N ASP A 455 14.32 -13.64 -18.13
CA ASP A 455 14.34 -12.46 -19.00
C ASP A 455 15.37 -11.42 -18.52
N ARG A 456 16.38 -11.17 -19.35
CA ARG A 456 17.42 -10.16 -19.11
C ARG A 456 16.89 -8.73 -19.14
N LYS A 457 15.78 -8.45 -19.82
CA LYS A 457 15.18 -7.10 -19.85
C LYS A 457 14.49 -6.75 -18.53
N MET A 458 14.06 -7.75 -17.76
CA MET A 458 13.44 -7.58 -16.45
C MET A 458 14.46 -7.77 -15.31
N TYR A 459 15.75 -7.62 -15.60
CA TYR A 459 16.83 -7.71 -14.62
C TYR A 459 17.31 -6.31 -14.22
N TYR A 460 17.34 -6.04 -12.91
CA TYR A 460 17.77 -4.76 -12.37
C TYR A 460 19.23 -4.80 -11.96
N ALA A 461 20.11 -4.20 -12.79
CA ALA A 461 21.55 -4.29 -12.63
C ALA A 461 22.12 -3.60 -11.37
N LYS A 462 21.54 -2.47 -10.93
CA LYS A 462 22.06 -1.71 -9.77
C LYS A 462 22.00 -2.50 -8.46
N ARG A 463 21.01 -3.40 -8.31
CA ARG A 463 20.78 -4.20 -7.09
C ARG A 463 20.97 -5.70 -7.32
N ASP A 464 21.50 -6.11 -8.48
CA ASP A 464 21.67 -7.51 -8.86
C ASP A 464 20.41 -8.35 -8.57
N THR A 465 19.24 -7.87 -9.04
CA THR A 465 17.95 -8.48 -8.72
C THR A 465 17.20 -8.84 -10.01
N PRO A 466 16.98 -10.15 -10.31
CA PRO A 466 16.12 -10.58 -11.41
C PRO A 466 14.63 -10.50 -11.04
N ALA A 467 13.75 -10.48 -12.05
CA ALA A 467 12.33 -10.69 -11.85
C ALA A 467 12.06 -12.13 -11.34
N GLU A 468 11.20 -12.27 -10.32
CA GLU A 468 10.85 -13.58 -9.76
C GLU A 468 9.32 -13.78 -9.71
N ALA A 469 8.82 -14.73 -10.52
CA ALA A 469 7.43 -15.16 -10.49
C ALA A 469 7.16 -16.11 -9.31
N ARG A 470 6.85 -15.55 -8.13
CA ARG A 470 6.60 -16.32 -6.89
C ARG A 470 5.34 -17.19 -6.91
N THR A 471 4.31 -16.78 -7.67
CA THR A 471 3.07 -17.54 -7.82
C THR A 471 2.95 -18.01 -9.25
N THR A 472 3.14 -19.30 -9.47
CA THR A 472 3.22 -19.88 -10.82
C THR A 472 1.87 -19.98 -11.54
N THR A 473 0.74 -19.79 -10.85
CA THR A 473 -0.61 -19.96 -11.41
C THR A 473 -1.19 -18.76 -12.14
N LEU A 474 -0.62 -17.56 -11.99
CA LEU A 474 -1.28 -16.30 -12.36
C LEU A 474 -0.69 -15.63 -13.62
N ASN A 475 0.18 -16.33 -14.34
CA ASN A 475 0.98 -15.71 -15.40
C ASN A 475 0.12 -15.18 -16.55
N GLU A 476 -0.95 -15.88 -16.91
CA GLU A 476 -1.89 -15.46 -17.95
C GLU A 476 -2.75 -14.25 -17.57
N GLU A 477 -3.00 -14.02 -16.26
CA GLU A 477 -3.80 -12.90 -15.78
C GLU A 477 -3.11 -11.57 -16.07
N LEU A 478 -1.77 -11.58 -16.17
CA LEU A 478 -0.99 -10.40 -16.54
C LEU A 478 -1.40 -9.84 -17.90
N GLY A 479 -1.89 -10.69 -18.82
CA GLY A 479 -2.40 -10.27 -20.13
C GLY A 479 -3.84 -9.75 -20.11
N GLN A 480 -4.54 -9.81 -18.97
CA GLN A 480 -5.94 -9.42 -18.80
C GLN A 480 -6.12 -8.28 -17.79
N ILE A 481 -5.03 -7.62 -17.39
CA ILE A 481 -5.08 -6.54 -16.41
C ILE A 481 -5.73 -5.31 -17.06
N GLU A 482 -6.85 -4.85 -16.48
CA GLU A 482 -7.51 -3.60 -16.85
C GLU A 482 -7.17 -2.43 -15.91
N TYR A 483 -6.85 -2.74 -14.65
CA TYR A 483 -6.57 -1.77 -13.59
C TYR A 483 -5.25 -2.09 -12.91
N ILE A 484 -4.36 -1.10 -12.81
CA ILE A 484 -3.16 -1.18 -11.99
C ILE A 484 -3.34 -0.23 -10.81
N PHE A 485 -3.25 -0.78 -9.61
CA PHE A 485 -3.19 0.01 -8.37
C PHE A 485 -1.72 0.12 -7.99
N SER A 486 -1.13 1.29 -8.19
CA SER A 486 0.26 1.57 -7.87
C SER A 486 0.36 2.31 -6.55
N ASP A 487 1.35 1.95 -5.74
CA ASP A 487 1.82 2.84 -4.69
C ASP A 487 2.59 4.01 -5.33
N LYS A 488 2.68 5.13 -4.61
CA LYS A 488 3.47 6.30 -4.98
C LYS A 488 4.92 6.14 -4.53
N THR A 489 5.13 5.96 -3.22
CA THR A 489 6.47 5.96 -2.60
C THR A 489 7.18 4.64 -2.92
N GLY A 490 8.43 4.71 -3.40
CA GLY A 490 9.23 3.53 -3.70
C GLY A 490 8.80 2.74 -4.95
N THR A 491 7.66 3.09 -5.57
CA THR A 491 7.19 2.50 -6.84
C THR A 491 7.24 3.51 -7.99
N LEU A 492 6.57 4.66 -7.86
CA LEU A 492 6.66 5.73 -8.87
C LEU A 492 7.88 6.61 -8.62
N THR A 493 8.18 6.89 -7.35
CA THR A 493 9.32 7.71 -6.96
C THR A 493 10.50 6.86 -6.50
N GLN A 494 11.71 7.40 -6.63
CA GLN A 494 12.94 6.82 -6.09
C GLN A 494 13.07 7.07 -4.57
N ASN A 495 12.16 7.85 -3.98
CA ASN A 495 12.25 8.37 -2.62
C ASN A 495 13.55 9.19 -2.39
N ILE A 496 13.99 9.91 -3.41
CA ILE A 496 15.15 10.80 -3.37
C ILE A 496 14.64 12.22 -3.61
N MET A 497 14.70 13.05 -2.59
CA MET A 497 14.33 14.46 -2.65
C MET A 497 15.55 15.30 -3.01
N THR A 498 15.43 16.18 -3.99
CA THR A 498 16.52 17.08 -4.38
C THR A 498 16.05 18.52 -4.39
N PHE A 499 16.83 19.40 -3.74
CA PHE A 499 16.61 20.83 -3.85
C PHE A 499 16.85 21.28 -5.28
N ASN A 500 15.85 21.87 -5.91
CA ASN A 500 15.87 22.20 -7.33
C ASN A 500 15.90 23.72 -7.55
N LYS A 501 14.93 24.46 -6.98
CA LYS A 501 14.81 25.91 -7.13
C LYS A 501 14.54 26.61 -5.80
N CYS A 502 14.74 27.93 -5.78
CA CYS A 502 14.24 28.77 -4.69
C CYS A 502 13.90 30.18 -5.16
N SER A 503 12.95 30.83 -4.47
CA SER A 503 12.67 32.25 -4.59
C SER A 503 13.23 32.95 -3.35
N ILE A 504 14.17 33.88 -3.50
CA ILE A 504 14.73 34.65 -2.37
C ILE A 504 14.64 36.14 -2.71
N ASN A 505 14.05 36.93 -1.82
CA ASN A 505 13.92 38.39 -1.99
C ASN A 505 13.37 38.79 -3.39
N CYS A 506 12.26 38.16 -3.80
CA CYS A 506 11.58 38.34 -5.09
C CYS A 506 12.38 37.91 -6.34
N ARG A 507 13.41 37.06 -6.21
CA ARG A 507 14.16 36.51 -7.36
C ARG A 507 14.16 34.98 -7.34
N ILE A 508 13.92 34.38 -8.50
CA ILE A 508 14.05 32.94 -8.72
C ILE A 508 15.52 32.58 -8.96
N TYR A 509 15.96 31.50 -8.33
CA TYR A 509 17.25 30.85 -8.53
C TYR A 509 17.03 29.37 -8.83
N GLY A 510 17.93 28.79 -9.63
CA GLY A 510 17.83 27.41 -10.12
C GLY A 510 17.34 27.29 -11.57
N GLU A 511 17.10 28.42 -12.25
CA GLU A 511 16.80 28.44 -13.68
C GLU A 511 18.03 28.88 -14.48
N VAL A 512 18.35 28.11 -15.53
CA VAL A 512 19.45 28.45 -16.44
C VAL A 512 18.87 29.03 -17.71
N PHE A 513 19.30 30.25 -18.04
CA PHE A 513 18.92 30.94 -19.26
C PHE A 513 20.08 30.91 -20.27
N ASP A 514 19.77 30.68 -21.54
CA ASP A 514 20.71 30.85 -22.64
C ASP A 514 21.07 32.35 -22.82
N VAL A 515 22.13 32.63 -23.58
CA VAL A 515 22.59 33.98 -23.95
C VAL A 515 21.48 34.82 -24.60
N ASN A 516 20.49 34.16 -25.22
CA ASN A 516 19.33 34.77 -25.83
C ASN A 516 18.14 35.00 -24.87
N GLY A 517 18.26 34.61 -23.59
CA GLY A 517 17.21 34.75 -22.58
C GLY A 517 16.14 33.65 -22.61
N HIS A 518 16.33 32.57 -23.37
CA HIS A 518 15.44 31.40 -23.33
C HIS A 518 15.82 30.46 -22.18
N LYS A 519 14.83 29.91 -21.49
CA LYS A 519 15.01 28.88 -20.44
C LYS A 519 15.54 27.60 -21.09
N ILE A 520 16.67 27.10 -20.61
CA ILE A 520 17.27 25.85 -21.09
C ILE A 520 16.61 24.69 -20.33
N GLU A 521 16.01 23.75 -21.05
CA GLU A 521 15.47 22.52 -20.45
C GLU A 521 16.59 21.53 -20.08
N SER A 522 16.40 20.82 -18.97
CA SER A 522 17.37 19.93 -18.30
C SER A 522 17.97 18.80 -19.17
N ASN A 523 17.45 18.58 -20.38
CA ASN A 523 17.92 17.57 -21.33
C ASN A 523 19.16 18.01 -22.13
N GLU A 524 19.56 19.28 -22.07
CA GLU A 524 20.81 19.76 -22.64
C GLU A 524 21.96 19.61 -21.63
N LYS A 525 23.21 19.44 -22.11
CA LYS A 525 24.40 19.21 -21.27
C LYS A 525 24.74 20.44 -20.42
N LEU A 526 24.01 20.66 -19.34
CA LEU A 526 24.30 21.68 -18.33
C LEU A 526 25.52 21.25 -17.50
N VAL A 527 26.42 22.20 -17.25
CA VAL A 527 27.58 21.98 -16.37
C VAL A 527 27.17 22.33 -14.95
N PRO A 528 27.26 21.39 -13.98
CA PRO A 528 26.90 21.67 -12.60
C PRO A 528 27.88 22.68 -11.97
N VAL A 529 27.38 23.42 -10.98
CA VAL A 529 28.16 24.38 -10.19
C VAL A 529 29.26 23.66 -9.42
N ASP A 530 30.46 24.21 -9.48
CA ASP A 530 31.60 23.68 -8.73
C ASP A 530 31.58 24.14 -7.26
N PHE A 531 31.28 23.18 -6.36
CA PHE A 531 31.30 23.37 -4.91
C PHE A 531 32.63 23.01 -4.25
N SER A 532 33.69 22.73 -5.02
CA SER A 532 35.01 22.31 -4.51
C SER A 532 35.64 23.24 -3.46
N THR A 533 35.20 24.51 -3.40
CA THR A 533 35.64 25.46 -2.37
C THR A 533 35.21 25.05 -0.95
N ASN A 534 34.15 24.25 -0.82
CA ASN A 534 33.69 23.73 0.46
C ASN A 534 34.15 22.28 0.62
N LEU A 535 35.12 22.05 1.51
CA LEU A 535 35.66 20.71 1.81
C LEU A 535 34.61 19.74 2.34
N LEU A 536 33.56 20.28 2.95
CA LEU A 536 32.44 19.50 3.45
C LEU A 536 31.30 19.46 2.44
N ALA A 537 31.43 19.86 1.19
CA ALA A 537 30.34 19.71 0.20
C ALA A 537 29.96 18.24 -0.01
N ASP A 538 28.70 17.99 -0.37
CA ASP A 538 28.24 16.67 -0.80
C ASP A 538 28.51 16.52 -2.30
N ALA A 539 29.30 15.49 -2.66
CA ALA A 539 29.64 15.20 -4.05
C ALA A 539 28.42 14.79 -4.91
N GLY A 540 27.34 14.31 -4.29
CA GLY A 540 26.11 13.92 -4.97
C GLY A 540 25.15 15.08 -5.27
N PHE A 541 25.41 16.28 -4.73
CA PHE A 541 24.55 17.44 -4.92
C PHE A 541 24.80 18.11 -6.27
N LEU A 542 23.72 18.28 -7.04
CA LEU A 542 23.77 18.92 -8.36
C LEU A 542 22.91 20.18 -8.33
N PHE A 543 23.52 21.31 -8.66
CA PHE A 543 22.86 22.59 -8.87
C PHE A 543 23.49 23.27 -10.08
N TYR A 544 22.71 23.97 -10.89
CA TYR A 544 23.17 24.46 -12.19
C TYR A 544 23.27 25.99 -12.27
N ASP A 545 22.59 26.72 -11.40
CA ASP A 545 22.58 28.18 -11.40
C ASP A 545 23.77 28.75 -10.61
N TYR A 546 24.73 29.34 -11.32
CA TYR A 546 25.91 29.97 -10.73
C TYR A 546 25.61 31.29 -10.00
N SER A 547 24.50 31.95 -10.32
CA SER A 547 24.18 33.28 -9.78
C SER A 547 23.93 33.25 -8.27
N LEU A 548 23.30 32.19 -7.78
CA LEU A 548 23.02 32.02 -6.35
C LEU A 548 24.33 31.90 -5.54
N LEU A 549 25.29 31.11 -6.02
CA LEU A 549 26.58 30.96 -5.36
C LEU A 549 27.36 32.28 -5.33
N GLU A 550 27.26 33.08 -6.39
CA GLU A 550 27.87 34.40 -6.43
C GLU A 550 27.26 35.36 -5.41
N VAL A 551 25.92 35.39 -5.28
CA VAL A 551 25.22 36.23 -4.30
C VAL A 551 25.56 35.80 -2.86
N VAL A 552 25.67 34.50 -2.60
CA VAL A 552 26.14 33.98 -1.29
C VAL A 552 27.54 34.49 -0.97
N ARG A 553 28.47 34.42 -1.94
CA ARG A 553 29.86 34.90 -1.79
C ARG A 553 29.96 36.42 -1.62
N ARG A 554 29.04 37.19 -2.20
CA ARG A 554 28.96 38.65 -2.03
C ARG A 554 28.47 39.06 -0.63
N GLY A 555 27.92 38.12 0.16
CA GLY A 555 27.49 38.40 1.52
C GLY A 555 26.12 39.06 1.64
N ASP A 556 25.18 38.77 0.73
CA ASP A 556 23.82 39.31 0.83
C ASP A 556 23.12 38.78 2.10
N ARG A 557 22.72 39.70 2.97
CA ARG A 557 22.10 39.39 4.26
C ARG A 557 20.82 38.57 4.11
N SER A 558 20.00 38.84 3.09
CA SER A 558 18.73 38.13 2.88
C SER A 558 18.96 36.66 2.50
N VAL A 559 19.97 36.41 1.67
CA VAL A 559 20.35 35.05 1.25
C VAL A 559 21.03 34.28 2.38
N HIS A 560 21.86 34.95 3.19
CA HIS A 560 22.45 34.34 4.38
C HIS A 560 21.39 33.94 5.42
N GLU A 561 20.40 34.81 5.69
CA GLU A 561 19.30 34.45 6.59
C GLU A 561 18.45 33.31 6.02
N PHE A 562 18.24 33.25 4.69
CA PHE A 562 17.55 32.15 4.04
C PHE A 562 18.25 30.79 4.29
N PHE A 563 19.56 30.71 4.06
CA PHE A 563 20.32 29.47 4.32
C PHE A 563 20.49 29.16 5.81
N ARG A 564 20.54 30.19 6.68
CA ARG A 564 20.48 29.99 8.14
C ARG A 564 19.21 29.27 8.56
N VAL A 565 18.05 29.67 8.04
CA VAL A 565 16.76 28.98 8.32
C VAL A 565 16.87 27.52 7.93
N LEU A 566 17.40 27.22 6.73
CA LEU A 566 17.55 25.84 6.25
C LEU A 566 18.51 25.01 7.11
N SER A 567 19.56 25.62 7.67
CA SER A 567 20.55 24.95 8.53
C SER A 567 20.20 24.88 10.03
N LEU A 568 19.15 25.58 10.48
CA LEU A 568 18.76 25.65 11.89
C LEU A 568 17.36 25.07 12.14
N CYS A 569 16.41 25.38 11.26
CA CYS A 569 15.01 24.98 11.38
C CYS A 569 14.80 23.59 10.74
N HIS A 570 15.22 22.52 11.41
CA HIS A 570 15.03 21.13 10.99
C HIS A 570 15.20 20.17 12.17
N THR A 571 14.96 18.87 12.00
CA THR A 571 15.33 17.80 12.96
C THR A 571 16.37 16.82 12.43
N VAL A 572 17.01 17.15 11.30
CA VAL A 572 18.14 16.38 10.73
C VAL A 572 19.25 16.15 11.76
N MET A 573 19.76 14.93 11.77
CA MET A 573 20.87 14.42 12.57
C MET A 573 22.05 14.05 11.67
N ILE A 574 23.23 13.87 12.26
CA ILE A 574 24.46 13.50 11.56
C ILE A 574 24.86 12.09 11.98
N GLU A 575 25.23 11.28 10.99
CA GLU A 575 25.87 9.99 11.18
C GLU A 575 27.37 10.15 10.85
N ASP A 576 28.23 9.94 11.85
CA ASP A 576 29.68 10.06 11.68
C ASP A 576 30.25 8.77 11.03
N LYS A 577 30.17 8.69 9.70
CA LYS A 577 30.83 7.64 8.91
C LYS A 577 32.29 8.02 8.65
N ALA A 578 33.14 7.83 9.66
CA ALA A 578 34.58 8.12 9.62
C ALA A 578 34.96 9.61 9.42
N LYS A 579 36.21 9.97 9.75
CA LYS A 579 36.68 11.37 9.76
C LYS A 579 36.65 11.99 8.36
N GLY A 580 35.63 12.81 8.08
CA GLY A 580 35.55 13.68 6.90
C GLY A 580 34.30 13.52 6.05
N GLU A 581 33.49 12.48 6.28
CA GLU A 581 32.26 12.22 5.51
C GLU A 581 31.03 12.43 6.40
N LEU A 582 30.45 13.64 6.33
CA LEU A 582 29.20 13.95 7.02
C LEU A 582 28.03 13.30 6.27
N GLN A 583 27.26 12.44 6.92
CA GLN A 583 26.00 11.95 6.36
C GLN A 583 24.82 12.51 7.15
N TYR A 584 23.92 13.20 6.46
CA TYR A 584 22.69 13.71 7.06
C TYR A 584 21.60 12.67 7.03
N GLN A 585 20.93 12.51 8.16
CA GLN A 585 19.76 11.67 8.30
C GLN A 585 18.61 12.50 8.82
N ALA A 586 17.50 12.46 8.10
CA ALA A 586 16.34 13.29 8.37
C ALA A 586 15.10 12.43 8.64
N GLN A 587 14.18 12.93 9.48
CA GLN A 587 12.86 12.31 9.68
C GLN A 587 11.99 12.44 8.43
N SER A 588 12.19 13.53 7.68
CA SER A 588 11.57 13.76 6.38
C SER A 588 12.66 14.00 5.34
N PRO A 589 12.57 13.37 4.16
CA PRO A 589 13.61 13.47 3.15
C PRO A 589 13.65 14.89 2.56
N ASP A 590 12.54 15.63 2.63
CA ASP A 590 12.43 17.05 2.27
C ASP A 590 13.40 17.88 3.14
N GLU A 591 13.44 17.63 4.46
CA GLU A 591 14.39 18.32 5.34
C GLU A 591 15.83 17.93 5.04
N GLY A 592 16.09 16.65 4.76
CA GLY A 592 17.42 16.17 4.37
C GLY A 592 17.93 16.89 3.12
N ALA A 593 17.08 17.06 2.11
CA ALA A 593 17.41 17.80 0.88
C ALA A 593 17.72 19.27 1.16
N LEU A 594 16.94 19.93 2.02
CA LEU A 594 17.13 21.33 2.40
C LEU A 594 18.44 21.57 3.16
N VAL A 595 18.76 20.72 4.13
CA VAL A 595 20.02 20.83 4.91
C VAL A 595 21.21 20.49 4.04
N THR A 596 21.08 19.53 3.12
CA THR A 596 22.12 19.21 2.14
C THR A 596 22.37 20.37 1.19
N ALA A 597 21.32 21.06 0.73
CA ALA A 597 21.47 22.28 -0.05
C ALA A 597 22.22 23.37 0.75
N ALA A 598 21.79 23.66 1.98
CA ALA A 598 22.44 24.64 2.85
C ALA A 598 23.94 24.33 3.06
N ARG A 599 24.26 23.05 3.31
CA ARG A 599 25.64 22.55 3.41
C ARG A 599 26.46 22.90 2.18
N ASN A 600 25.98 22.64 0.97
CA ASN A 600 26.74 22.92 -0.26
C ASN A 600 26.98 24.40 -0.48
N PHE A 601 26.02 25.27 -0.14
CA PHE A 601 26.19 26.72 -0.17
C PHE A 601 27.00 27.30 1.01
N GLY A 602 27.59 26.45 1.85
CA GLY A 602 28.54 26.85 2.90
C GLY A 602 27.92 27.06 4.29
N PHE A 603 26.69 26.63 4.52
CA PHE A 603 26.02 26.63 5.83
C PHE A 603 25.89 25.18 6.32
N VAL A 604 26.98 24.64 6.87
CA VAL A 604 27.12 23.21 7.18
C VAL A 604 26.66 22.95 8.61
N PHE A 605 25.56 22.22 8.77
CA PHE A 605 25.16 21.72 10.09
C PHE A 605 26.18 20.67 10.59
N GLN A 606 26.69 20.83 11.82
CA GLN A 606 27.77 20.01 12.40
C GLN A 606 27.35 19.15 13.58
N SER A 607 26.52 19.67 14.49
CA SER A 607 26.04 18.90 15.63
C SER A 607 24.85 19.56 16.30
N ARG A 608 24.02 18.76 16.95
CA ARG A 608 22.91 19.24 17.77
C ARG A 608 22.93 18.56 19.14
N THR A 609 22.77 19.37 20.17
CA THR A 609 22.40 18.92 21.52
C THR A 609 21.00 19.45 21.83
N PRO A 610 20.34 18.99 22.91
CA PRO A 610 19.05 19.53 23.33
C PRO A 610 19.05 21.03 23.63
N GLU A 611 20.23 21.62 23.91
CA GLU A 611 20.37 23.03 24.28
C GLU A 611 21.13 23.87 23.22
N THR A 612 21.82 23.25 22.27
CA THR A 612 22.66 23.96 21.30
C THR A 612 22.65 23.33 19.91
N ILE A 613 22.82 24.16 18.88
CA ILE A 613 23.00 23.76 17.48
C ILE A 613 24.29 24.41 16.98
N SER A 614 25.22 23.61 16.46
CA SER A 614 26.48 24.09 15.88
C SER A 614 26.42 24.00 14.36
N VAL A 615 26.67 25.13 13.69
CA VAL A 615 26.67 25.29 12.23
C VAL A 615 27.96 25.98 11.82
N GLN A 616 28.61 25.50 10.77
CA GLN A 616 29.73 26.18 10.14
C GLN A 616 29.22 27.07 9.01
N GLU A 617 29.27 28.38 9.21
CA GLU A 617 28.89 29.40 8.24
C GLU A 617 30.13 29.90 7.49
N LEU A 618 30.22 29.62 6.19
CA LEU A 618 31.30 30.07 5.30
C LEU A 618 32.72 29.77 5.81
N GLY A 619 32.87 28.69 6.59
CA GLY A 619 34.12 28.25 7.19
C GLY A 619 34.26 28.53 8.69
N GLU A 620 33.45 29.41 9.27
CA GLU A 620 33.46 29.75 10.70
C GLU A 620 32.41 28.96 11.49
N THR A 621 32.80 28.32 12.59
CA THR A 621 31.86 27.58 13.45
C THR A 621 31.09 28.52 14.37
N CYS A 622 29.79 28.62 14.14
CA CYS A 622 28.82 29.36 14.96
C CYS A 622 28.01 28.38 15.82
N THR A 623 27.86 28.68 17.12
CA THR A 623 27.02 27.88 18.03
C THR A 623 25.82 28.69 18.48
N TYR A 624 24.63 28.17 18.21
CA TYR A 624 23.34 28.73 18.58
C TYR A 624 22.81 28.02 19.81
N ARG A 625 22.24 28.76 20.76
CA ARG A 625 21.51 28.16 21.89
C ARG A 625 20.06 27.92 21.48
N LEU A 626 19.64 26.66 21.50
CA LEU A 626 18.29 26.22 21.20
C LEU A 626 17.40 26.41 22.44
N LEU A 627 16.31 27.14 22.30
CA LEU A 627 15.37 27.40 23.40
C LEU A 627 14.09 26.57 23.30
N ALA A 628 13.55 26.44 22.08
CA ALA A 628 12.36 25.64 21.82
C ALA A 628 12.33 25.20 20.36
N ILE A 629 11.84 23.98 20.14
CA ILE A 629 11.42 23.47 18.84
C ILE A 629 9.90 23.36 18.89
N LEU A 630 9.23 23.89 17.87
CA LEU A 630 7.81 23.75 17.66
C LEU A 630 7.62 22.80 16.49
N ASP A 631 7.46 21.52 16.79
CA ASP A 631 7.49 20.44 15.80
C ASP A 631 6.40 20.55 14.73
N PHE A 632 6.72 19.96 13.57
CA PHE A 632 5.78 19.83 12.49
C PHE A 632 4.60 18.95 12.89
N ASN A 633 3.38 19.40 12.59
CA ASN A 633 2.16 18.61 12.71
C ASN A 633 1.30 18.82 11.46
N ASN A 634 0.60 17.78 10.99
CA ASN A 634 -0.33 17.83 9.86
C ASN A 634 -1.41 18.91 10.01
N TYR A 635 -1.85 19.21 11.23
CA TYR A 635 -2.79 20.31 11.48
C TYR A 635 -2.13 21.69 11.37
N ARG A 636 -0.86 21.82 11.79
CA ARG A 636 -0.12 23.09 11.79
C ARG A 636 0.51 23.41 10.43
N LYS A 637 0.87 22.40 9.64
CA LYS A 637 1.56 22.48 8.34
C LYS A 637 2.83 23.35 8.33
N ARG A 638 3.50 23.50 9.48
CA ARG A 638 4.74 24.28 9.65
C ARG A 638 5.56 23.78 10.83
N MET A 639 6.84 24.13 10.82
CA MET A 639 7.81 23.90 11.90
C MET A 639 8.50 25.21 12.24
N SER A 640 8.77 25.44 13.52
CA SER A 640 9.51 26.62 13.96
C SER A 640 10.57 26.27 14.99
N VAL A 641 11.66 27.04 15.02
CA VAL A 641 12.74 26.89 15.99
C VAL A 641 13.09 28.27 16.54
N ILE A 642 13.24 28.35 17.87
CA ILE A 642 13.67 29.56 18.56
C ILE A 642 15.13 29.37 19.00
N VAL A 643 16.00 30.23 18.47
CA VAL A 643 17.43 30.19 18.77
C VAL A 643 17.93 31.54 19.27
N ARG A 644 18.96 31.48 20.11
CA ARG A 644 19.79 32.63 20.48
C ARG A 644 21.15 32.52 19.80
N ASN A 645 21.52 33.53 19.03
CA ASN A 645 22.83 33.59 18.38
C ASN A 645 23.93 33.96 19.39
N ALA A 646 25.21 33.79 19.02
CA ALA A 646 26.37 34.17 19.83
C ALA A 646 26.39 35.66 20.22
N GLU A 647 25.78 36.53 19.41
CA GLU A 647 25.60 37.96 19.69
C GLU A 647 24.52 38.26 20.76
N GLY A 648 23.83 37.23 21.28
CA GLY A 648 22.75 37.38 22.26
C GLY A 648 21.37 37.66 21.67
N LYS A 649 21.26 37.91 20.35
CA LYS A 649 19.97 38.15 19.68
C LYS A 649 19.13 36.89 19.59
N LEU A 650 17.85 37.01 19.91
CA LEU A 650 16.85 35.96 19.78
C LEU A 650 16.12 36.06 18.44
N LYS A 651 16.01 34.93 17.77
CA LYS A 651 15.25 34.82 16.51
C LYS A 651 14.38 33.58 16.49
N LEU A 652 13.21 33.74 15.90
CA LEU A 652 12.32 32.66 15.46
C LEU A 652 12.58 32.39 13.98
N TYR A 653 12.88 31.15 13.65
CA TYR A 653 12.95 30.66 12.28
C TYR A 653 11.78 29.72 12.02
N CYS A 654 11.00 29.97 10.98
CA CYS A 654 9.81 29.20 10.64
C CYS A 654 9.85 28.76 9.17
N LYS A 655 9.47 27.50 8.92
CA LYS A 655 9.26 26.94 7.58
C LYS A 655 7.91 26.22 7.51
N GLY A 656 7.19 26.36 6.41
CA GLY A 656 5.88 25.71 6.27
C GLY A 656 5.21 25.94 4.93
N ALA A 657 3.97 25.45 4.81
CA ALA A 657 3.14 25.65 3.62
C ALA A 657 2.83 27.14 3.41
N ASP A 658 2.73 27.53 2.14
CA ASP A 658 2.44 28.90 1.68
C ASP A 658 1.17 29.49 2.31
N SER A 659 0.05 28.78 2.23
CA SER A 659 -1.25 29.15 2.81
C SER A 659 -1.18 29.47 4.30
N VAL A 660 -0.32 28.75 5.05
CA VAL A 660 -0.22 28.89 6.51
C VAL A 660 0.74 30.01 6.89
N ILE A 661 1.87 30.14 6.19
CA ILE A 661 2.86 31.17 6.48
C ILE A 661 2.31 32.55 6.10
N PHE A 662 1.63 32.67 4.95
CA PHE A 662 1.11 33.93 4.44
C PHE A 662 0.11 34.62 5.37
N GLU A 663 -0.73 33.85 6.07
CA GLU A 663 -1.67 34.39 7.08
C GLU A 663 -0.99 35.02 8.30
N ARG A 664 0.29 34.71 8.53
CA ARG A 664 1.05 35.07 9.73
C ARG A 664 2.17 36.08 9.45
N LEU A 665 2.24 36.58 8.22
CA LEU A 665 3.22 37.57 7.83
C LEU A 665 2.83 38.97 8.31
N HIS A 666 3.84 39.77 8.65
CA HIS A 666 3.63 41.18 8.93
C HIS A 666 3.17 41.91 7.65
N PRO A 667 2.24 42.88 7.74
CA PRO A 667 1.68 43.58 6.56
C PRO A 667 2.70 44.28 5.65
N CYS A 668 3.92 44.54 6.14
CA CYS A 668 5.00 45.10 5.32
C CYS A 668 5.46 44.16 4.20
N CYS A 669 5.20 42.86 4.30
CA CYS A 669 5.62 41.85 3.34
C CYS A 669 4.66 41.70 2.14
N GLN A 670 3.58 42.49 2.05
CA GLN A 670 2.53 42.29 1.04
C GLN A 670 3.06 42.24 -0.40
N HIS A 671 4.00 43.12 -0.75
CA HIS A 671 4.58 43.15 -2.09
C HIS A 671 5.38 41.88 -2.40
N MET A 672 6.22 41.46 -1.45
CA MET A 672 7.04 40.25 -1.58
C MET A 672 6.20 38.97 -1.55
N MET A 673 5.12 38.97 -0.78
CA MET A 673 4.14 37.87 -0.73
C MET A 673 3.48 37.65 -2.10
N ASN A 674 3.05 38.71 -2.80
CA ASN A 674 2.44 38.56 -4.11
C ASN A 674 3.41 37.95 -5.14
N ILE A 675 4.63 38.50 -5.24
CA ILE A 675 5.63 38.01 -6.20
C ILE A 675 6.05 36.57 -5.86
N THR A 676 6.28 36.28 -4.58
CA THR A 676 6.63 34.92 -4.15
C THR A 676 5.47 33.95 -4.37
N GLY A 677 4.22 34.40 -4.22
CA GLY A 677 3.01 33.65 -4.56
C GLY A 677 2.97 33.24 -6.04
N ASP A 678 3.30 34.16 -6.94
CA ASP A 678 3.40 33.86 -8.37
C ASP A 678 4.50 32.81 -8.63
N HIS A 679 5.69 32.96 -8.03
CA HIS A 679 6.78 31.99 -8.16
C HIS A 679 6.41 30.60 -7.62
N LEU A 680 5.69 30.54 -6.49
CA LEU A 680 5.19 29.29 -5.91
C LEU A 680 4.23 28.57 -6.86
N SER A 681 3.38 29.32 -7.56
CA SER A 681 2.45 28.76 -8.54
C SER A 681 3.19 28.17 -9.76
N GLU A 682 4.26 28.83 -10.21
CA GLU A 682 5.14 28.31 -11.27
C GLU A 682 5.82 27.01 -10.84
N PHE A 683 6.41 26.98 -9.63
CA PHE A 683 7.04 25.77 -9.09
C PHE A 683 6.06 24.61 -8.91
N ALA A 684 4.83 24.89 -8.47
CA ALA A 684 3.78 23.88 -8.33
C ALA A 684 3.34 23.29 -9.69
N THR A 685 3.31 24.12 -10.74
CA THR A 685 2.98 23.68 -12.12
C THR A 685 4.04 22.72 -12.66
N GLU A 686 5.30 22.92 -12.30
CA GLU A 686 6.40 22.00 -12.61
C GLU A 686 6.41 20.73 -11.72
N GLY A 687 5.45 20.57 -10.81
CA GLY A 687 5.36 19.40 -9.92
C GLY A 687 6.32 19.46 -8.71
N LEU A 688 6.95 20.60 -8.44
CA LEU A 688 7.86 20.75 -7.31
C LEU A 688 7.09 20.96 -6.00
N ARG A 689 7.61 20.40 -4.91
CA ARG A 689 7.09 20.64 -3.56
C ARG A 689 7.63 21.96 -3.03
N THR A 690 6.74 22.86 -2.64
CA THR A 690 7.12 24.20 -2.22
C THR A 690 7.01 24.38 -0.70
N LEU A 691 7.91 25.17 -0.12
CA LEU A 691 7.87 25.59 1.29
C LEU A 691 8.27 27.05 1.42
N CYS A 692 7.50 27.82 2.19
CA CYS A 692 7.81 29.20 2.53
C CYS A 692 8.69 29.27 3.78
N LEU A 693 9.64 30.21 3.79
CA LEU A 693 10.53 30.47 4.91
C LEU A 693 10.30 31.88 5.45
N ALA A 694 10.14 31.99 6.76
CA ALA A 694 9.94 33.27 7.45
C ALA A 694 10.77 33.34 8.73
N THR A 695 11.09 34.57 9.15
CA THR A 695 11.85 34.86 10.37
C THR A 695 11.19 35.96 11.18
N ARG A 696 11.40 35.96 12.50
CA ARG A 696 11.00 37.05 13.39
C ARG A 696 12.07 37.30 14.43
N ASP A 697 12.46 38.55 14.62
CA ASP A 697 13.30 38.95 15.74
C ASP A 697 12.42 38.97 17.01
N LEU A 698 12.93 38.44 18.12
CA LEU A 698 12.19 38.27 19.37
C LEU A 698 12.86 39.00 20.54
N ASP A 699 12.05 39.47 21.48
CA ASP A 699 12.51 40.09 22.73
C ASP A 699 12.69 39.07 23.86
N ASP A 700 13.72 39.24 24.68
CA ASP A 700 14.07 38.35 25.80
C ASP A 700 12.93 38.18 26.84
N GLU A 701 12.25 39.28 27.17
CA GLU A 701 11.16 39.28 28.16
C GLU A 701 9.96 38.47 27.66
N MET A 702 9.56 38.69 26.40
CA MET A 702 8.45 37.98 25.75
C MET A 702 8.70 36.46 25.71
N VAL A 703 9.91 36.04 25.30
CA VAL A 703 10.24 34.62 25.18
C VAL A 703 10.27 33.94 26.55
N SER A 704 10.79 34.61 27.58
CA SER A 704 10.85 34.06 28.93
C SER A 704 9.46 33.79 29.50
N GLU A 705 8.53 34.73 29.32
CA GLU A 705 7.13 34.57 29.73
C GLU A 705 6.42 33.47 28.92
N TRP A 706 6.66 33.42 27.62
CA TRP A 706 6.10 32.41 26.74
C TRP A 706 6.58 30.99 27.10
N LEU A 707 7.87 30.80 27.40
CA LEU A 707 8.43 29.51 27.84
C LEU A 707 7.80 29.00 29.14
N LEU A 708 7.50 29.90 30.09
CA LEU A 708 6.79 29.53 31.32
C LEU A 708 5.38 29.02 31.02
N ARG A 709 4.66 29.69 30.12
CA ARG A 709 3.32 29.25 29.69
C ARG A 709 3.37 27.92 28.94
N LEU A 710 4.34 27.73 28.06
CA LEU A 710 4.54 26.47 27.34
C LEU A 710 4.73 25.28 28.31
N ARG A 711 5.57 25.44 29.35
CA ARG A 711 5.75 24.40 30.38
C ARG A 711 4.46 24.09 31.14
N LYS A 712 3.66 25.11 31.44
CA LYS A 712 2.37 24.95 32.13
C LYS A 712 1.39 24.12 31.31
N VAL A 713 1.28 24.40 30.01
CA VAL A 713 0.41 23.64 29.09
C VAL A 713 0.90 22.21 28.88
N GLY A 714 2.23 21.99 28.89
CA GLY A 714 2.80 20.64 28.78
C GLY A 714 2.38 19.67 29.89
N MET A 715 1.89 20.18 31.03
CA MET A 715 1.41 19.38 32.17
C MET A 715 -0.10 19.07 32.13
N VAL A 716 -0.83 19.56 31.12
CA VAL A 716 -2.28 19.34 30.99
C VAL A 716 -2.57 17.94 30.43
N LEU A 717 -3.52 17.21 31.04
CA LEU A 717 -3.87 15.83 30.66
C LEU A 717 -4.96 15.75 29.59
N GLU A 718 -5.99 16.61 29.64
CA GLU A 718 -7.09 16.63 28.66
C GLU A 718 -7.06 17.93 27.85
N GLY A 719 -7.19 17.84 26.52
CA GLY A 719 -7.19 19.02 25.64
C GLY A 719 -5.81 19.64 25.38
N ARG A 720 -4.73 18.96 25.79
CA ARG A 720 -3.32 19.40 25.65
C ARG A 720 -2.97 19.93 24.26
N GLU A 721 -3.37 19.22 23.21
CA GLU A 721 -3.04 19.57 21.83
C GLU A 721 -3.61 20.93 21.40
N ALA A 722 -4.85 21.22 21.80
CA ALA A 722 -5.51 22.48 21.45
C ALA A 722 -4.86 23.68 22.17
N GLU A 723 -4.53 23.52 23.44
CA GLU A 723 -3.83 24.56 24.20
C GLU A 723 -2.40 24.78 23.70
N LEU A 724 -1.66 23.71 23.38
CA LEU A 724 -0.33 23.82 22.77
C LEU A 724 -0.39 24.57 21.44
N ALA A 725 -1.37 24.24 20.58
CA ALA A 725 -1.56 24.91 19.31
C ALA A 725 -1.82 26.42 19.47
N ALA A 726 -2.58 26.83 20.50
CA ALA A 726 -2.82 28.23 20.81
C ALA A 726 -1.55 28.97 21.24
N VAL A 727 -0.77 28.38 22.16
CA VAL A 727 0.52 28.95 22.63
C VAL A 727 1.53 29.05 21.48
N TYR A 728 1.58 28.07 20.60
CA TYR A 728 2.43 28.11 19.41
C TYR A 728 2.01 29.21 18.45
N ASN A 729 0.71 29.37 18.21
CA ASN A 729 0.21 30.37 17.26
C ASN A 729 0.48 31.82 17.72
N GLU A 730 0.60 32.06 19.03
CA GLU A 730 0.91 33.39 19.59
C GLU A 730 2.31 33.89 19.21
N ILE A 731 3.34 33.03 19.33
CA ILE A 731 4.72 33.44 19.04
C ILE A 731 5.02 33.48 17.54
N GLU A 732 4.19 32.85 16.72
CA GLU A 732 4.36 32.73 15.26
C GLU A 732 3.61 33.81 14.45
N GLN A 733 3.08 34.85 15.08
CA GLN A 733 2.46 36.01 14.37
C GLN A 733 3.51 37.02 13.89
N ASP A 734 3.14 37.88 12.94
CA ASP A 734 3.95 39.03 12.50
C ASP A 734 5.37 38.66 12.02
N MET A 735 5.51 37.57 11.28
CA MET A 735 6.79 37.14 10.73
C MET A 735 7.16 37.89 9.45
N ILE A 736 8.46 37.96 9.13
CA ILE A 736 8.98 38.51 7.89
C ILE A 736 9.30 37.38 6.93
N LEU A 737 8.71 37.41 5.72
CA LEU A 737 8.97 36.43 4.68
C LEU A 737 10.40 36.61 4.15
N LEU A 738 11.14 35.52 3.98
CA LEU A 738 12.47 35.53 3.35
C LEU A 738 12.40 35.07 1.89
N GLY A 739 11.55 34.09 1.64
CA GLY A 739 11.43 33.44 0.34
C GLY A 739 10.74 32.09 0.41
N ALA A 740 10.94 31.28 -0.63
CA ALA A 740 10.42 29.93 -0.74
C ALA A 740 11.45 28.98 -1.36
N THR A 741 11.37 27.71 -1.01
CA THR A 741 12.15 26.60 -1.58
C THR A 741 11.27 25.74 -2.46
N ALA A 742 11.86 25.10 -3.47
CA ALA A 742 11.21 24.10 -4.31
C ALA A 742 12.06 22.83 -4.37
N ILE A 743 11.47 21.73 -3.93
CA ILE A 743 12.09 20.40 -3.82
C ILE A 743 11.44 19.48 -4.85
N GLU A 744 12.28 18.77 -5.59
CA GLU A 744 11.85 17.76 -6.56
C GLU A 744 11.85 16.37 -5.90
N ASP A 745 10.75 15.63 -6.04
CA ASP A 745 10.64 14.22 -5.67
C ASP A 745 10.91 13.36 -6.92
N LYS A 746 12.11 12.79 -7.01
CA LYS A 746 12.57 12.15 -8.25
C LYS A 746 11.75 10.91 -8.57
N LEU A 747 11.20 10.87 -9.79
CA LEU A 747 10.56 9.68 -10.35
C LEU A 747 11.58 8.59 -10.66
N GLN A 748 11.15 7.33 -10.68
CA GLN A 748 11.98 6.25 -11.24
C GLN A 748 12.21 6.45 -12.75
N GLU A 749 13.28 5.84 -13.25
CA GLU A 749 13.65 5.92 -14.67
C GLU A 749 12.48 5.44 -15.55
N ALA A 750 12.13 6.23 -16.58
CA ALA A 750 11.09 5.92 -17.56
C ALA A 750 9.67 5.69 -17.00
N VAL A 751 9.34 6.20 -15.80
CA VAL A 751 7.97 6.13 -15.25
C VAL A 751 6.93 6.81 -16.15
N PRO A 752 7.10 8.08 -16.59
CA PRO A 752 6.12 8.74 -17.45
C PRO A 752 5.89 7.98 -18.77
N GLU A 753 6.96 7.46 -19.38
CA GLU A 753 6.90 6.67 -20.61
C GLU A 753 6.16 5.34 -20.43
N THR A 754 6.37 4.69 -19.28
CA THR A 754 5.70 3.43 -18.94
C THR A 754 4.21 3.66 -18.72
N ILE A 755 3.84 4.71 -18.00
CA ILE A 755 2.44 5.10 -17.78
C ILE A 755 1.75 5.42 -19.11
N ALA A 756 2.42 6.17 -20.00
CA ALA A 756 1.91 6.45 -21.33
C ALA A 756 1.65 5.16 -22.15
N LYS A 757 2.58 4.19 -22.11
CA LYS A 757 2.40 2.89 -22.77
C LYS A 757 1.24 2.07 -22.17
N LEU A 758 1.10 2.08 -20.85
CA LEU A 758 -0.02 1.42 -20.15
C LEU A 758 -1.36 2.07 -20.53
N ALA A 759 -1.41 3.40 -20.61
CA ALA A 759 -2.59 4.14 -21.05
C ALA A 759 -2.94 3.82 -22.53
N MET A 760 -1.94 3.72 -23.42
CA MET A 760 -2.13 3.28 -24.81
C MET A 760 -2.69 1.86 -24.90
N ALA A 761 -2.30 0.98 -23.96
CA ALA A 761 -2.84 -0.37 -23.83
C ALA A 761 -4.24 -0.41 -23.17
N ASN A 762 -4.87 0.74 -22.91
CA ASN A 762 -6.16 0.88 -22.24
C ASN A 762 -6.17 0.32 -20.80
N ILE A 763 -5.02 0.35 -20.13
CA ILE A 763 -4.87 -0.03 -18.72
C ILE A 763 -5.02 1.23 -17.87
N LYS A 764 -5.96 1.20 -16.92
CA LYS A 764 -6.25 2.33 -16.03
C LYS A 764 -5.35 2.27 -14.81
N LEU A 765 -4.48 3.27 -14.67
CA LEU A 765 -3.60 3.40 -13.51
C LEU A 765 -4.29 4.19 -12.40
N TRP A 766 -4.29 3.64 -11.20
CA TRP A 766 -4.80 4.25 -9.97
C TRP A 766 -3.64 4.36 -8.99
N VAL A 767 -3.31 5.57 -8.56
CA VAL A 767 -2.30 5.77 -7.52
C VAL A 767 -3.00 5.76 -6.17
N LEU A 768 -2.63 4.81 -5.33
CA LEU A 768 -3.09 4.71 -3.95
C LEU A 768 -1.92 5.12 -3.07
N THR A 769 -2.06 6.21 -2.33
CA THR A 769 -0.99 6.70 -1.47
C THR A 769 -1.53 7.11 -0.10
N GLY A 770 -0.75 6.80 0.94
CA GLY A 770 -0.95 7.33 2.28
C GLY A 770 -0.37 8.73 2.49
N ASP A 771 0.27 9.29 1.46
CA ASP A 771 0.82 10.64 1.50
C ASP A 771 -0.31 11.70 1.35
N LYS A 772 0.05 12.96 1.58
CA LYS A 772 -0.86 14.10 1.46
C LYS A 772 -1.36 14.27 0.03
N GLN A 773 -2.58 14.77 -0.08
CA GLN A 773 -3.23 15.05 -1.37
C GLN A 773 -2.38 15.95 -2.27
N GLU A 774 -1.81 17.02 -1.72
CA GLU A 774 -0.96 17.98 -2.45
C GLU A 774 0.22 17.27 -3.14
N THR A 775 0.92 16.41 -2.39
CA THR A 775 2.01 15.59 -2.92
C THR A 775 1.56 14.63 -4.01
N ALA A 776 0.41 13.97 -3.81
CA ALA A 776 -0.12 13.02 -4.78
C ALA A 776 -0.46 13.70 -6.11
N VAL A 777 -1.01 14.92 -6.06
CA VAL A 777 -1.32 15.75 -7.24
C VAL A 777 -0.02 16.14 -7.97
N ASN A 778 1.00 16.59 -7.24
CA ASN A 778 2.29 16.96 -7.84
C ASN A 778 2.98 15.79 -8.56
N ILE A 779 2.96 14.59 -7.95
CA ILE A 779 3.45 13.37 -8.60
C ILE A 779 2.55 12.98 -9.79
N GLY A 780 1.25 13.23 -9.70
CA GLY A 780 0.31 13.04 -10.80
C GLY A 780 0.69 13.86 -12.04
N TYR A 781 1.04 15.14 -11.87
CA TYR A 781 1.56 15.99 -12.95
C TYR A 781 2.94 15.53 -13.43
N SER A 782 3.87 15.26 -12.51
CA SER A 782 5.23 14.80 -12.86
C SER A 782 5.23 13.51 -13.69
N CYS A 783 4.31 12.59 -13.39
CA CYS A 783 4.12 11.32 -14.10
C CYS A 783 3.33 11.47 -15.42
N ASN A 784 2.89 12.67 -15.79
CA ASN A 784 1.95 12.93 -16.88
C ASN A 784 0.64 12.12 -16.77
N MET A 785 0.21 11.80 -15.54
CA MET A 785 -1.11 11.24 -15.28
C MET A 785 -2.18 12.32 -15.25
N LEU A 786 -1.82 13.51 -14.77
CA LEU A 786 -2.59 14.73 -14.83
C LEU A 786 -1.91 15.65 -15.85
N THR A 787 -2.70 16.24 -16.74
CA THR A 787 -2.22 17.22 -17.72
C THR A 787 -3.07 18.47 -17.62
N ASP A 788 -2.51 19.63 -17.96
CA ASP A 788 -3.24 20.91 -17.88
C ASP A 788 -4.49 20.95 -18.77
N ASP A 789 -4.51 20.16 -19.85
CA ASP A 789 -5.67 19.99 -20.72
C ASP A 789 -6.83 19.20 -20.08
N MET A 790 -6.61 18.53 -18.93
CA MET A 790 -7.68 17.85 -18.20
C MET A 790 -8.57 18.87 -17.53
N SER A 791 -9.72 19.13 -18.14
CA SER A 791 -10.59 20.26 -17.82
C SER A 791 -11.20 20.25 -16.41
N GLU A 792 -11.24 19.12 -15.68
CA GLU A 792 -11.77 19.07 -14.31
C GLU A 792 -11.09 17.99 -13.44
N VAL A 793 -10.34 18.41 -12.42
CA VAL A 793 -9.93 17.54 -11.29
C VAL A 793 -11.08 17.46 -10.29
N PHE A 794 -11.60 16.25 -10.05
CA PHE A 794 -12.67 16.03 -9.09
C PHE A 794 -12.09 15.65 -7.73
N VAL A 795 -12.20 16.57 -6.77
CA VAL A 795 -11.84 16.29 -5.36
C VAL A 795 -13.09 15.84 -4.61
N VAL A 796 -12.98 14.73 -3.88
CA VAL A 796 -14.03 14.21 -3.00
C VAL A 796 -13.44 14.10 -1.59
N SER A 797 -13.93 14.93 -0.66
CA SER A 797 -13.51 15.06 0.72
C SER A 797 -14.72 15.23 1.64
N GLY A 798 -14.82 14.44 2.72
CA GLY A 798 -15.91 14.62 3.67
C GLY A 798 -15.55 14.12 5.06
N SER A 799 -16.05 14.81 6.08
CA SER A 799 -15.90 14.44 7.50
C SER A 799 -16.87 13.33 7.94
N SER A 800 -18.01 13.19 7.24
CA SER A 800 -18.99 12.14 7.48
C SER A 800 -19.28 11.33 6.22
N ALA A 801 -19.76 10.09 6.39
CA ALA A 801 -20.16 9.23 5.28
C ALA A 801 -21.30 9.83 4.42
N GLN A 802 -22.08 10.75 5.00
CA GLN A 802 -23.16 11.42 4.30
C GLN A 802 -22.62 12.54 3.41
N ASP A 803 -21.68 13.34 3.91
CA ASP A 803 -21.00 14.39 3.14
C ASP A 803 -20.31 13.77 1.91
N VAL A 804 -19.52 12.71 2.11
CA VAL A 804 -18.85 12.00 1.00
C VAL A 804 -19.84 11.47 -0.02
N ARG A 805 -21.00 10.96 0.43
CA ARG A 805 -22.04 10.46 -0.49
C ARG A 805 -22.68 11.60 -1.29
N GLU A 806 -22.85 12.78 -0.71
CA GLU A 806 -23.37 13.95 -1.41
C GLU A 806 -22.37 14.49 -2.42
N GLU A 807 -21.09 14.59 -2.06
CA GLU A 807 -20.05 14.99 -3.00
C GLU A 807 -19.88 13.99 -4.15
N LEU A 808 -19.92 12.68 -3.86
CA LEU A 808 -19.91 11.66 -4.92
C LEU A 808 -21.10 11.79 -5.86
N ARG A 809 -22.28 12.15 -5.36
CA ARG A 809 -23.46 12.42 -6.20
C ARG A 809 -23.23 13.67 -7.05
N HIS A 810 -22.65 14.72 -6.48
CA HIS A 810 -22.33 15.96 -7.20
C HIS A 810 -21.29 15.72 -8.30
N ALA A 811 -20.21 15.01 -8.00
CA ALA A 811 -19.19 14.59 -8.96
C ALA A 811 -19.82 13.73 -10.08
N LYS A 812 -20.64 12.73 -9.73
CA LYS A 812 -21.37 11.91 -10.70
C LYS A 812 -22.28 12.75 -11.60
N GLN A 813 -23.00 13.72 -11.04
CA GLN A 813 -23.89 14.60 -11.81
C GLN A 813 -23.10 15.49 -12.77
N ARG A 814 -21.92 16.00 -12.39
CA ARG A 814 -21.03 16.75 -13.29
C ARG A 814 -20.49 15.89 -14.42
N ILE A 815 -19.99 14.69 -14.10
CA ILE A 815 -19.49 13.73 -15.08
C ILE A 815 -20.58 13.34 -16.09
N LEU A 816 -21.80 13.06 -15.63
CA LEU A 816 -22.93 12.71 -16.51
C LEU A 816 -23.56 13.93 -17.21
N GLY A 817 -23.54 15.09 -16.57
CA GLY A 817 -24.10 16.35 -17.06
C GLY A 817 -23.32 16.95 -18.22
N CYS A 818 -22.02 16.64 -18.30
CA CYS A 818 -21.17 17.02 -19.43
C CYS A 818 -21.54 16.31 -20.76
N GLY A 819 -22.42 15.30 -20.72
CA GLY A 819 -22.93 14.60 -21.91
C GLY A 819 -24.13 15.29 -22.61
N LYS A 820 -24.65 16.41 -22.09
CA LYS A 820 -25.74 17.17 -22.74
C LYS A 820 -25.33 18.63 -22.95
N GLY A 821 -24.66 18.88 -24.06
CA GLY A 821 -24.48 20.24 -24.56
C GLY A 821 -25.81 20.87 -24.92
N THR A 822 -26.19 21.92 -24.20
CA THR A 822 -26.88 23.10 -24.75
C THR A 822 -26.57 24.32 -23.87
N GLY A 823 -25.74 25.22 -24.40
CA GLY A 823 -25.98 26.67 -24.40
C GLY A 823 -25.86 27.47 -23.10
N ASN A 824 -24.80 28.30 -23.07
CA ASN A 824 -24.71 29.65 -22.50
C ASN A 824 -25.16 29.91 -21.04
N GLY A 825 -24.20 30.37 -20.24
CA GLY A 825 -24.48 31.29 -19.13
C GLY A 825 -23.50 31.17 -17.98
N PHE A 826 -22.55 32.11 -17.92
CA PHE A 826 -21.78 32.42 -16.72
C PHE A 826 -22.70 32.51 -15.48
N LEU A 827 -22.36 31.82 -14.41
CA LEU A 827 -22.74 32.26 -13.06
C LEU A 827 -21.63 31.91 -12.06
N TYR A 828 -20.81 32.92 -11.76
CA TYR A 828 -20.05 32.99 -10.52
C TYR A 828 -21.04 33.11 -9.36
N THR A 829 -20.92 32.27 -8.33
CA THR A 829 -21.31 32.65 -6.98
C THR A 829 -20.21 32.29 -6.01
N ALA A 830 -19.49 33.34 -5.60
CA ALA A 830 -18.55 33.34 -4.50
C ALA A 830 -19.30 33.20 -3.15
N THR A 831 -18.71 32.37 -2.29
CA THR A 831 -18.59 32.47 -0.82
C THR A 831 -19.67 33.18 0.00
N LYS A 832 -20.11 32.52 1.07
CA LYS A 832 -20.34 33.22 2.35
C LYS A 832 -20.02 32.36 3.56
N ASP A 833 -19.05 32.86 4.30
CA ASP A 833 -18.62 32.48 5.64
C ASP A 833 -19.74 32.58 6.69
N LEU A 834 -19.63 31.69 7.68
CA LEU A 834 -20.32 31.81 8.96
C LEU A 834 -19.62 32.87 9.83
N VAL A 835 -20.38 33.85 10.30
CA VAL A 835 -20.10 34.56 11.55
C VAL A 835 -21.26 34.31 12.51
N LYS A 836 -20.94 33.72 13.67
CA LYS A 836 -21.79 33.68 14.86
C LYS A 836 -21.65 35.01 15.60
N ASP A 837 -22.76 35.62 16.02
CA ASP A 837 -23.04 35.83 17.45
C ASP A 837 -24.47 36.36 17.73
N PRO A 838 -24.99 36.18 18.96
CA PRO A 838 -26.41 36.01 19.25
C PRO A 838 -27.09 37.27 19.81
N GLY A 839 -28.39 37.42 19.55
CA GLY A 839 -29.17 38.49 20.18
C GLY A 839 -30.61 38.61 19.72
N MET A 840 -31.51 38.07 20.55
CA MET A 840 -32.82 38.61 20.86
C MET A 840 -33.93 38.62 19.78
N MET A 841 -34.91 37.73 20.01
CA MET A 841 -36.31 37.83 19.56
C MET A 841 -36.86 39.26 19.67
N THR A 842 -37.49 39.78 18.61
CA THR A 842 -38.94 40.07 18.59
C THR A 842 -39.45 40.45 17.21
N SER A 843 -40.60 39.89 16.88
CA SER A 843 -41.56 40.29 15.86
C SER A 843 -41.87 41.79 15.86
N MET A 844 -42.14 42.38 14.69
CA MET A 844 -43.47 42.92 14.35
C MET A 844 -43.43 43.73 13.04
N LEU A 845 -44.37 43.36 12.15
CA LEU A 845 -45.28 44.22 11.39
C LEU A 845 -44.74 45.48 10.68
N GLY A 846 -45.05 45.52 9.38
CA GLY A 846 -45.97 46.57 8.92
C GLY A 846 -45.36 47.68 8.08
N ALA A 847 -45.63 47.57 6.77
CA ALA A 847 -46.12 48.61 5.87
C ALA A 847 -45.84 50.09 6.19
N LEU A 848 -45.40 50.80 5.15
CA LEU A 848 -45.70 52.19 4.72
C LEU A 848 -44.46 52.67 3.94
N GLY A 849 -44.50 53.18 2.72
CA GLY A 849 -45.57 53.83 1.99
C GLY A 849 -44.98 55.09 1.32
N GLY A 850 -45.11 55.19 0.00
CA GLY A 850 -44.86 56.42 -0.79
C GLY A 850 -43.39 56.76 -1.04
N GLY A 851 -42.96 57.32 -2.17
CA GLY A 851 -43.61 57.78 -3.40
C GLY A 851 -42.48 58.11 -4.39
N ARG A 852 -42.60 57.71 -5.66
CA ARG A 852 -43.04 58.57 -6.79
C ARG A 852 -41.91 59.44 -7.36
N ILE A 853 -41.56 59.24 -8.64
CA ILE A 853 -41.73 60.20 -9.78
C ILE A 853 -40.74 59.95 -10.94
N ARG A 854 -41.32 59.65 -12.13
CA ARG A 854 -40.96 59.99 -13.53
C ARG A 854 -39.72 59.36 -14.19
N ASP A 855 -39.70 59.01 -15.49
CA ASP A 855 -40.54 59.27 -16.68
C ASP A 855 -40.42 58.06 -17.65
N ARG A 856 -41.52 57.59 -18.30
CA ARG A 856 -41.88 57.76 -19.73
C ARG A 856 -40.76 57.48 -20.75
N ASP A 857 -40.95 56.85 -21.90
CA ASP A 857 -42.09 56.22 -22.58
C ASP A 857 -41.51 55.53 -23.85
N GLN A 858 -42.30 54.62 -24.41
CA GLN A 858 -42.41 54.26 -25.85
C GLN A 858 -41.59 53.13 -26.49
N TRP A 859 -42.35 52.06 -26.75
CA TRP A 859 -42.31 51.19 -27.92
C TRP A 859 -42.51 51.93 -29.26
N SER A 860 -41.87 51.46 -30.33
CA SER A 860 -42.52 51.26 -31.65
C SER A 860 -41.61 50.54 -32.67
N GLN A 861 -42.00 49.30 -32.96
CA GLN A 861 -42.30 48.69 -34.28
C GLN A 861 -41.27 48.63 -35.44
N PRO A 862 -41.37 47.57 -36.29
CA PRO A 862 -40.45 47.24 -37.38
C PRO A 862 -40.98 47.62 -38.78
N GLY A 863 -40.14 47.61 -39.82
CA GLY A 863 -40.64 47.72 -41.20
C GLY A 863 -39.58 47.93 -42.29
N SER A 864 -39.54 46.99 -43.22
CA SER A 864 -38.72 46.87 -44.44
C SER A 864 -38.94 47.95 -45.52
N ARG A 865 -37.91 48.27 -46.34
CA ARG A 865 -37.80 48.04 -47.82
C ARG A 865 -36.82 48.99 -48.53
N THR A 866 -36.16 48.44 -49.58
CA THR A 866 -35.65 49.06 -50.84
C THR A 866 -34.48 50.07 -50.73
N GLY A 867 -33.47 50.16 -51.61
CA GLY A 867 -33.11 49.57 -52.91
C GLY A 867 -32.27 50.58 -53.73
N GLY A 868 -31.23 50.12 -54.46
CA GLY A 868 -30.56 50.86 -55.59
C GLY A 868 -29.23 51.57 -55.26
N ARG A 869 -28.07 51.15 -55.82
CA ARG A 869 -27.37 51.64 -57.06
C ARG A 869 -26.73 53.05 -56.86
N LEU A 870 -25.49 53.39 -57.25
CA LEU A 870 -24.62 53.00 -58.38
C LEU A 870 -23.21 53.65 -58.25
N GLY A 871 -22.16 52.95 -58.74
CA GLY A 871 -20.97 53.47 -59.46
C GLY A 871 -19.73 53.94 -58.67
N ALA A 872 -18.48 53.88 -59.15
CA ALA A 872 -17.79 53.22 -60.28
C ALA A 872 -16.28 53.57 -60.20
N GLY A 873 -15.38 52.72 -60.76
CA GLY A 873 -13.98 53.02 -61.13
C GLY A 873 -12.94 51.98 -60.64
N PHE A 874 -12.63 50.89 -61.39
CA PHE A 874 -11.55 50.70 -62.41
C PHE A 874 -10.12 51.01 -61.91
N SER A 875 -9.04 50.25 -62.15
CA SER A 875 -8.74 48.95 -62.82
C SER A 875 -7.22 48.73 -62.87
N GLY A 876 -6.76 47.47 -63.01
CA GLY A 876 -5.44 47.12 -63.57
C GLY A 876 -4.92 45.74 -63.11
N GLY A 877 -4.81 44.77 -64.01
CA GLY A 877 -4.37 43.39 -63.73
C GLY A 877 -3.47 42.76 -64.80
N GLY A 878 -3.22 41.44 -64.66
CA GLY A 878 -2.53 40.50 -65.58
C GLY A 878 -1.27 39.86 -64.95
N MET A 879 -0.86 38.60 -65.14
CA MET A 879 -1.30 37.41 -65.90
C MET A 879 -0.51 36.16 -65.40
N SER A 880 -1.15 34.96 -65.39
CA SER A 880 -0.73 33.54 -65.70
C SER A 880 0.77 33.08 -65.74
N LEU A 881 1.23 31.83 -65.45
CA LEU A 881 0.84 30.44 -65.90
C LEU A 881 1.79 29.31 -65.32
N GLN A 882 1.34 28.03 -65.39
CA GLN A 882 2.05 26.69 -65.35
C GLN A 882 2.61 26.14 -64.01
N GLY A 883 2.49 24.87 -63.58
CA GLY A 883 1.89 23.60 -64.10
C GLY A 883 2.92 22.45 -64.26
N CYS A 884 2.81 21.34 -63.51
CA CYS A 884 2.98 19.92 -63.95
C CYS A 884 3.05 18.87 -62.81
N ASP A 885 2.37 17.74 -63.04
CA ASP A 885 2.36 16.45 -62.33
C ASP A 885 3.57 15.54 -62.67
N LEU A 886 3.84 14.50 -61.86
CA LEU A 886 3.96 13.10 -62.32
C LEU A 886 4.16 12.06 -61.19
N LEU A 887 3.49 10.92 -61.38
CA LEU A 887 3.49 9.64 -60.66
C LEU A 887 4.77 8.80 -60.92
N GLN A 888 5.13 7.87 -60.02
CA GLN A 888 5.04 6.41 -60.27
C GLN A 888 5.57 5.51 -59.14
N SER A 889 4.94 4.33 -59.09
CA SER A 889 5.17 3.11 -58.32
C SER A 889 6.43 2.33 -58.72
N ASP A 890 6.90 1.41 -57.88
CA ASP A 890 6.86 -0.04 -58.19
C ASP A 890 7.51 -0.92 -57.10
N ALA A 891 7.03 -2.16 -57.08
CA ALA A 891 7.32 -3.22 -56.14
C ALA A 891 8.32 -4.25 -56.68
N ALA A 892 8.81 -5.08 -55.75
CA ALA A 892 9.11 -6.51 -55.89
C ALA A 892 10.50 -6.99 -56.38
N THR A 893 10.88 -8.09 -55.71
CA THR A 893 11.55 -9.32 -56.16
C THR A 893 13.08 -9.50 -56.10
N GLU A 894 13.43 -10.62 -55.44
CA GLU A 894 14.51 -11.59 -55.74
C GLU A 894 15.93 -11.41 -55.13
N GLY A 895 16.31 -12.36 -54.25
CA GLY A 895 17.70 -12.86 -54.15
C GLY A 895 18.04 -13.74 -55.37
N PRO A 896 19.18 -14.49 -55.46
CA PRO A 896 19.96 -15.08 -54.36
C PRO A 896 21.51 -15.09 -54.56
N GLY A 897 22.24 -15.65 -53.58
CA GLY A 897 23.31 -16.65 -53.85
C GLY A 897 24.79 -16.21 -53.89
N GLY A 898 25.56 -16.67 -52.88
CA GLY A 898 26.60 -17.70 -53.09
C GLY A 898 28.09 -17.32 -53.27
N GLY A 899 28.94 -17.92 -52.40
CA GLY A 899 30.30 -18.42 -52.71
C GLY A 899 31.47 -17.45 -52.50
N ALA A 900 32.37 -17.66 -51.51
CA ALA A 900 33.59 -18.49 -51.54
C ALA A 900 34.70 -17.91 -52.47
N GLY A 901 35.98 -17.78 -52.13
CA GLY A 901 36.83 -18.15 -51.00
C GLY A 901 38.30 -17.77 -51.35
N GLU A 902 39.24 -17.96 -50.40
CA GLU A 902 40.72 -18.13 -50.58
C GLU A 902 41.51 -16.93 -51.18
N ASP A 903 42.77 -16.60 -50.87
CA ASP A 903 43.84 -17.23 -50.10
C ASP A 903 44.97 -16.19 -49.84
N LEU A 904 45.74 -16.42 -48.76
CA LEU A 904 47.19 -16.22 -48.57
C LEU A 904 47.95 -15.04 -49.21
N GLN A 905 48.69 -14.25 -48.41
CA GLN A 905 50.16 -14.39 -48.24
C GLN A 905 50.79 -13.32 -47.34
N GLU A 906 51.73 -13.78 -46.50
CA GLU A 906 52.62 -13.05 -45.60
C GLU A 906 53.57 -12.08 -46.34
N SER A 907 54.07 -11.05 -45.64
CA SER A 907 55.51 -10.98 -45.28
C SER A 907 55.94 -9.65 -44.63
N SER A 908 56.73 -9.83 -43.56
CA SER A 908 57.94 -9.07 -43.18
C SER A 908 57.89 -7.59 -42.74
N ASP A 909 57.99 -7.43 -41.42
CA ASP A 909 58.78 -6.44 -40.66
C ASP A 909 60.27 -6.35 -41.14
N PRO A 910 61.14 -5.37 -40.75
CA PRO A 910 61.33 -4.89 -39.36
C PRO A 910 61.84 -3.43 -39.11
N GLY A 911 61.66 -2.94 -37.87
CA GLY A 911 62.82 -2.57 -37.02
C GLY A 911 63.05 -1.10 -36.55
N HIS A 912 62.76 -0.86 -35.25
CA HIS A 912 63.56 -0.14 -34.20
C HIS A 912 63.88 1.37 -34.33
N ARG A 913 63.86 2.27 -33.31
CA ARG A 913 64.03 2.24 -31.83
C ARG A 913 63.62 3.60 -31.20
N GLY A 914 63.22 3.62 -29.91
CA GLY A 914 63.37 4.76 -28.98
C GLY A 914 62.13 5.09 -28.11
N TRP A 915 61.82 4.31 -27.06
CA TRP A 915 62.08 4.59 -25.61
C TRP A 915 61.24 5.71 -24.94
N CYS A 916 60.19 5.33 -24.19
CA CYS A 916 60.00 5.51 -22.70
C CYS A 916 58.51 5.19 -22.33
N LYS A 917 58.16 3.96 -21.88
CA LYS A 917 57.81 3.53 -20.49
C LYS A 917 56.96 4.55 -19.71
N ARG A 918 55.77 4.24 -19.16
CA ARG A 918 55.40 3.09 -18.28
C ARG A 918 53.85 2.97 -18.23
N CYS A 919 53.25 1.88 -18.74
CA CYS A 919 52.69 0.69 -18.03
C CYS A 919 51.20 0.84 -17.60
N GLN A 920 50.34 -0.16 -17.64
CA GLN A 920 50.19 -1.47 -18.35
C GLN A 920 48.87 -2.07 -17.79
N HIS A 921 47.92 -2.45 -18.65
CA HIS A 921 47.50 -3.84 -18.94
C HIS A 921 46.71 -4.57 -17.84
N ASP A 922 45.51 -5.07 -18.21
CA ASP A 922 45.37 -6.51 -18.40
C ASP A 922 44.27 -6.87 -19.42
N LYS A 923 44.56 -7.93 -20.17
CA LYS A 923 43.75 -8.64 -21.17
C LYS A 923 43.71 -10.12 -20.77
N ASP A 924 42.69 -10.82 -21.29
CA ASP A 924 42.70 -12.22 -21.78
C ASP A 924 41.99 -13.37 -21.02
N ILE A 925 40.91 -13.89 -21.67
CA ILE A 925 40.63 -15.32 -22.07
C ILE A 925 40.09 -16.31 -20.98
N PRO A 926 39.36 -17.46 -21.25
CA PRO A 926 38.50 -17.95 -22.36
C PRO A 926 37.11 -18.55 -21.93
N HIS A 927 36.29 -18.92 -22.94
CA HIS A 927 35.21 -19.93 -22.89
C HIS A 927 35.72 -21.38 -22.65
N ARG A 928 35.02 -22.16 -21.80
CA ARG A 928 34.89 -23.64 -21.88
C ARG A 928 33.59 -24.13 -21.22
N CYS A 929 32.87 -25.01 -21.93
CA CYS A 929 31.81 -25.89 -21.42
C CYS A 929 32.33 -26.81 -20.28
N TRP A 930 31.46 -27.24 -19.35
CA TRP A 930 31.11 -28.65 -19.10
C TRP A 930 30.11 -28.85 -17.93
N HIS A 931 29.40 -29.98 -18.07
CA HIS A 931 28.39 -30.65 -17.24
C HIS A 931 28.70 -30.91 -15.75
N GLN A 932 27.61 -31.09 -14.98
CA GLN A 932 27.37 -32.06 -13.88
C GLN A 932 28.36 -32.22 -12.70
N ARG A 933 27.84 -32.02 -11.48
CA ARG A 933 27.83 -32.94 -10.29
C ARG A 933 27.45 -32.11 -9.04
N ALA A 934 26.50 -32.44 -8.16
CA ALA A 934 26.21 -33.68 -7.42
C ALA A 934 27.40 -34.18 -6.56
N GLY A 935 27.32 -33.95 -5.24
CA GLY A 935 28.04 -34.75 -4.23
C GLY A 935 28.86 -33.96 -3.19
N GLY A 936 28.31 -33.87 -1.98
CA GLY A 936 28.88 -34.41 -0.72
C GLY A 936 30.22 -33.92 -0.14
N TYR A 937 30.27 -34.04 1.20
CA TYR A 937 31.39 -33.91 2.16
C TYR A 937 31.66 -32.48 2.67
N ALA A 938 31.47 -32.13 3.94
CA ALA A 938 31.87 -32.74 5.23
C ALA A 938 33.38 -32.77 5.48
N GLY A 939 33.83 -31.87 6.37
CA GLY A 939 34.83 -32.14 7.40
C GLY A 939 36.31 -31.92 7.07
N GLY A 940 36.97 -31.10 7.90
CA GLY A 940 38.31 -31.44 8.40
C GLY A 940 39.47 -30.50 8.06
N ALA A 941 39.84 -29.71 9.07
CA ALA A 941 41.21 -29.43 9.55
C ALA A 941 42.29 -28.85 8.61
N GLY A 942 42.78 -27.65 9.00
CA GLY A 942 44.19 -27.44 9.33
C GLY A 942 45.16 -27.07 8.22
N GLN A 943 45.36 -25.77 7.98
CA GLN A 943 46.58 -25.01 8.35
C GLN A 943 46.38 -23.53 8.06
#